data_AF-A0AAN8NKH2-F1
#
_entry.id   AF-A0AAN8NKH2-F1
#
_cell.length_a   1.000
_cell.length_b   1.000
_cell.length_c   1.000
_cell.angle_alpha   90.00
_cell.angle_beta   90.00
_cell.angle_gamma   90.00
#
_symmetry.space_group_name_H-M   'P 1'
#
loop_
_entity.id
_entity.type
_entity.pdbx_description
1 polymer ?
#
loop_
_entity_poly.entity_id
_entity_poly.type
_entity_poly.pdbx_seq_one_letter_code
_entity_poly.pdbx_strand_id
1 'polypeptide(L)'
;MGANISAPTLPSSETPVQTHDHETIEERHPVVASWFLGPRAENFKYLAQSFLRVLHDQKEARHSLFPNDPSFITPEIQSDQRFQESIEYLNNRLHLLSKRLSMNCIPFWSPRFNGHMNMDTTMPALLGYLTAMLYNPNNLALEGSPLTTILEVVVGKQLSEMLGYNIVPDLDPTVPVGWGHITADGSIANLEAIWVARNLKFYPLSLSLAITEGSLKFIRTNPKPFIVPLCDGTKKPFIDLTTWELLNLTPDAVMNLSHQLSELYGISQTALTKAITPYLIQDIGKAKLEEKFGIENEAVMFISTTAHYSWPKGCAITGIGAANMVSIDVDLNARMSISNLRSKLFNSLANKTAVYSVVAIMGSTEHGAVDPLKEILEVRKEFQKQGLSFLIHCDGAWGGYFASMVDVKTKRKEKEKHPNITRKDITGFVPRQALNPYTVEQLESFGEADSITIDPHKSGLCSYPAGGLCYRDGRLRLLVTWQSPVIYRSGDQSIGIYGVEGSKPGAAAAGVWLSHEVIGLNKNGYGTLLGEGVFTCARLHANWATLSTDADDFIVTPFNRLPAEVDCGSPEEIEKQKEFIRKHIVNVDNKTLAKDEAAWQLLKTLGGDLMANPMACNFKYTVGDKKILNTSVVEANIMNTRIFNRVSVTRPSNEVKKRELFLTSSQFSQKNYGECLTAYKRRLGLEGPDDLCSLLNVTMSPWPTDGNFLTDVVVAGFKEIVQEEAHYAIARNTTSPDLHGFVMQGDSPLHLVHLPMFNMKNHRYQLIITGDLPADVFEKYKSEKAAHPEAVYLLGNKNPDILEEILKATEFEAVIDKGFPPEDGSHWISGFKVTNIKVVLKQSLELDDLQTAFPHTKDGQYPTRMPFWMYGNKEQVHIDHILTWSPNAQLNSEAIKCDFERELTNEELGNVVVCTFDGLDENLMQPITNDPGQENPTTNWHTAGLPFHRSSSFPVTIYSNYHDSQSDATPLTKGTITLGGCYADWDIINEIPATPGEHEMGLALEDYDIIKEIPVASGAHPIGQGGFKPNLTDRNPIHNNYTELVDRRRIEVAKEWTLGFEPFEEYKSIIAGSLENKSMNVDTNRFSERREITLDDF
;
A
#
# COMPACT_ATOMS: atom_id res chain seq x y z
N MET A 1 35.79 -21.83 -10.07
CA MET A 1 36.39 -23.18 -9.88
C MET A 1 36.20 -23.53 -8.41
N GLY A 2 35.91 -24.80 -8.09
CA GLY A 2 35.28 -25.16 -6.82
C GLY A 2 36.18 -25.05 -5.58
N ALA A 3 35.56 -24.69 -4.45
CA ALA A 3 36.08 -24.91 -3.11
C ALA A 3 35.01 -25.68 -2.33
N ASN A 4 35.32 -26.91 -1.92
CA ASN A 4 34.43 -27.71 -1.08
C ASN A 4 34.34 -27.09 0.31
N ILE A 5 33.13 -26.75 0.75
CA ILE A 5 32.82 -26.53 2.17
C ILE A 5 32.02 -27.75 2.63
N SER A 6 32.57 -28.52 3.56
CA SER A 6 31.96 -29.74 4.09
C SER A 6 30.79 -29.40 5.02
N ALA A 7 29.66 -30.08 4.84
CA ALA A 7 28.48 -29.94 5.69
C ALA A 7 28.74 -30.33 7.17
N PRO A 8 28.06 -29.71 8.14
CA PRO A 8 28.11 -30.13 9.54
C PRO A 8 27.31 -31.41 9.75
N THR A 9 27.97 -32.45 10.28
CA THR A 9 27.30 -33.69 10.73
C THR A 9 26.55 -33.48 12.04
N LEU A 10 25.35 -34.06 12.15
CA LEU A 10 24.57 -34.14 13.40
C LEU A 10 25.43 -34.69 14.57
N PRO A 11 25.42 -34.06 15.76
CA PRO A 11 26.21 -34.54 16.89
C PRO A 11 25.71 -35.88 17.43
N SER A 12 26.63 -36.83 17.61
CA SER A 12 26.39 -38.02 18.43
C SER A 12 26.31 -37.65 19.91
N SER A 13 25.50 -38.40 20.67
CA SER A 13 25.27 -38.21 22.10
C SER A 13 26.54 -38.31 22.97
N GLU A 14 26.46 -37.72 24.17
CA GLU A 14 27.38 -37.86 25.32
C GLU A 14 28.64 -36.97 25.36
N THR A 15 28.44 -35.66 25.54
CA THR A 15 29.31 -34.83 26.40
C THR A 15 28.49 -33.67 26.98
N PRO A 16 28.55 -33.35 28.29
CA PRO A 16 27.79 -32.24 28.85
C PRO A 16 28.40 -30.90 28.42
N VAL A 17 27.84 -30.30 27.38
CA VAL A 17 28.15 -28.93 26.94
C VAL A 17 27.74 -27.96 28.04
N GLN A 18 28.61 -27.01 28.37
CA GLN A 18 28.26 -25.92 29.29
C GLN A 18 27.11 -25.12 28.69
N THR A 19 26.03 -24.97 29.45
CA THR A 19 24.88 -24.14 29.09
C THR A 19 25.34 -22.70 28.89
N HIS A 20 25.43 -22.25 27.64
CA HIS A 20 25.46 -20.82 27.34
C HIS A 20 24.17 -20.18 27.84
N ASP A 21 24.25 -18.95 28.33
CA ASP A 21 23.14 -18.26 28.97
C ASP A 21 21.90 -18.23 28.05
N HIS A 22 20.87 -18.99 28.43
CA HIS A 22 19.53 -18.71 27.95
C HIS A 22 19.18 -17.31 28.46
N GLU A 23 19.08 -16.30 27.58
CA GLU A 23 18.35 -15.07 27.91
C GLU A 23 17.01 -15.50 28.48
N THR A 24 16.76 -15.18 29.75
CA THR A 24 15.57 -15.68 30.44
C THR A 24 14.34 -15.25 29.67
N ILE A 25 13.45 -16.22 29.42
CA ILE A 25 12.13 -16.01 28.83
C ILE A 25 11.30 -15.24 29.87
N GLU A 26 11.49 -13.92 29.94
CA GLU A 26 10.88 -13.05 30.94
C GLU A 26 9.40 -12.82 30.60
N GLU A 27 8.51 -13.02 31.58
CA GLU A 27 7.07 -12.78 31.46
C GLU A 27 6.76 -11.26 31.42
N ARG A 28 7.09 -10.59 30.30
CA ARG A 28 6.92 -9.14 30.11
C ARG A 28 5.64 -8.72 29.40
N HIS A 29 4.91 -9.64 28.78
CA HIS A 29 3.65 -9.33 28.08
C HIS A 29 2.66 -8.46 28.89
N PRO A 30 2.49 -8.62 30.22
CA PRO A 30 1.65 -7.70 31.02
C PRO A 30 2.14 -6.24 31.07
N VAL A 31 3.45 -6.01 30.90
CA VAL A 31 4.05 -4.67 30.79
C VAL A 31 3.71 -4.08 29.41
N VAL A 32 3.87 -4.88 28.34
CA VAL A 32 3.50 -4.48 26.98
C VAL A 32 2.01 -4.13 26.89
N ALA A 33 1.15 -4.97 27.46
CA ALA A 33 -0.29 -4.73 27.52
C ALA A 33 -0.67 -3.45 28.28
N SER A 34 0.17 -2.96 29.21
CA SER A 34 -0.09 -1.71 29.95
C SER A 34 0.14 -0.44 29.12
N TRP A 35 0.74 -0.54 27.93
CA TRP A 35 1.09 0.61 27.08
C TRP A 35 0.02 1.00 26.05
N PHE A 36 -1.09 0.27 25.93
CA PHE A 36 -2.13 0.47 24.91
C PHE A 36 -3.53 0.56 25.52
N LEU A 37 -4.49 1.07 24.75
CA LEU A 37 -5.90 1.06 25.16
C LEU A 37 -6.46 -0.38 25.15
N GLY A 38 -6.03 -1.17 24.16
CA GLY A 38 -6.30 -2.60 24.03
C GLY A 38 -7.47 -2.93 23.08
N PRO A 39 -7.53 -4.17 22.54
CA PRO A 39 -8.51 -4.57 21.52
C PRO A 39 -9.98 -4.36 21.89
N ARG A 40 -10.31 -4.34 23.19
CA ARG A 40 -11.65 -4.09 23.73
C ARG A 40 -11.69 -2.91 24.71
N ALA A 41 -10.70 -2.03 24.62
CA ALA A 41 -10.49 -0.90 25.53
C ALA A 41 -10.34 -1.33 27.00
N GLU A 42 -9.67 -2.46 27.24
CA GLU A 42 -9.42 -3.05 28.55
C GLU A 42 -8.78 -2.05 29.54
N ASN A 43 -7.94 -1.13 29.03
CA ASN A 43 -7.27 -0.08 29.82
C ASN A 43 -8.01 1.27 29.82
N PHE A 44 -9.25 1.36 29.35
CA PHE A 44 -10.02 2.62 29.24
C PHE A 44 -9.99 3.46 30.53
N LYS A 45 -10.15 2.81 31.69
CA LYS A 45 -10.07 3.45 33.01
C LYS A 45 -8.76 4.23 33.21
N TYR A 46 -7.62 3.65 32.84
CA TYR A 46 -6.31 4.26 33.04
C TYR A 46 -6.08 5.42 32.07
N LEU A 47 -6.54 5.30 30.82
CA LEU A 47 -6.48 6.39 29.84
C LEU A 47 -7.36 7.58 30.28
N ALA A 48 -8.61 7.31 30.68
CA ALA A 48 -9.55 8.32 31.15
C ALA A 48 -9.04 9.05 32.40
N GLN A 49 -8.55 8.31 33.40
CA GLN A 49 -7.96 8.90 34.62
C GLN A 49 -6.73 9.78 34.30
N SER A 50 -5.86 9.33 33.38
CA SER A 50 -4.68 10.08 32.95
C SER A 50 -5.06 11.37 32.21
N PHE A 51 -6.06 11.32 31.33
CA PHE A 51 -6.51 12.51 30.60
C PHE A 51 -7.29 13.50 31.48
N LEU A 52 -8.11 13.02 32.41
CA LEU A 52 -8.74 13.87 33.44
C LEU A 52 -7.67 14.60 34.28
N ARG A 53 -6.57 13.93 34.63
CA ARG A 53 -5.44 14.55 35.32
C ARG A 53 -4.78 15.65 34.48
N VAL A 54 -4.56 15.41 33.19
CA VAL A 54 -4.03 16.42 32.24
C VAL A 54 -4.95 17.66 32.15
N LEU A 55 -6.27 17.46 32.09
CA LEU A 55 -7.25 18.56 32.09
C LEU A 55 -7.21 19.36 33.41
N HIS A 56 -7.06 18.68 34.55
CA HIS A 56 -6.89 19.32 35.85
C HIS A 56 -5.60 20.15 35.91
N ASP A 57 -4.46 19.60 35.52
CA ASP A 57 -3.19 20.32 35.53
C ASP A 57 -3.21 21.53 34.59
N GLN A 58 -3.90 21.46 33.44
CA GLN A 58 -4.10 22.61 32.55
C GLN A 58 -5.05 23.68 33.14
N LYS A 59 -6.08 23.29 33.90
CA LYS A 59 -6.92 24.24 34.63
C LYS A 59 -6.10 25.01 35.68
N GLU A 60 -5.32 24.30 36.49
CA GLU A 60 -4.47 24.92 37.51
C GLU A 60 -3.35 25.78 36.91
N ALA A 61 -2.76 25.37 35.79
CA ALA A 61 -1.80 26.19 35.04
C ALA A 61 -2.42 27.53 34.57
N ARG A 62 -3.66 27.52 34.08
CA ARG A 62 -4.38 28.73 33.64
C ARG A 62 -4.85 29.61 34.79
N HIS A 63 -5.18 29.05 35.96
CA HIS A 63 -5.55 29.83 37.15
C HIS A 63 -4.35 30.43 37.89
N SER A 64 -3.20 29.75 37.90
CA SER A 64 -1.99 30.19 38.61
C SER A 64 -1.17 31.22 37.82
N LEU A 65 -1.33 31.27 36.49
CA LEU A 65 -0.71 32.28 35.64
C LEU A 65 -1.49 33.60 35.72
N PHE A 66 -0.88 34.62 36.33
CA PHE A 66 -1.50 35.94 36.62
C PHE A 66 -2.81 35.85 37.44
N PRO A 67 -2.75 35.37 38.70
CA PRO A 67 -3.93 35.00 39.49
C PRO A 67 -4.83 36.18 39.94
N ASN A 68 -4.51 37.41 39.54
CA ASN A 68 -5.31 38.60 39.79
C ASN A 68 -6.18 39.00 38.58
N ASP A 69 -6.02 38.33 37.43
CA ASP A 69 -6.82 38.59 36.25
C ASP A 69 -8.28 38.13 36.46
N PRO A 70 -9.28 38.88 35.97
CA PRO A 70 -10.68 38.53 36.15
C PRO A 70 -11.09 37.36 35.24
N SER A 71 -12.13 36.62 35.63
CA SER A 71 -12.76 35.63 34.75
C SER A 71 -13.43 36.31 33.55
N PHE A 72 -12.89 36.10 32.35
CA PHE A 72 -13.45 36.63 31.09
C PHE A 72 -14.71 35.90 30.62
N ILE A 73 -14.92 34.66 31.07
CA ILE A 73 -16.13 33.86 30.84
C ILE A 73 -16.73 33.59 32.22
N THR A 74 -17.82 34.28 32.55
CA THR A 74 -18.45 34.24 33.88
C THR A 74 -19.65 33.29 33.92
N PRO A 75 -20.16 32.92 35.11
CA PRO A 75 -21.39 32.12 35.23
C PRO A 75 -22.61 32.75 34.55
N GLU A 76 -22.68 34.09 34.48
CA GLU A 76 -23.74 34.81 33.77
C GLU A 76 -23.62 34.63 32.24
N ILE A 77 -22.40 34.63 31.70
CA ILE A 77 -22.17 34.30 30.27
C ILE A 77 -22.50 32.84 30.00
N GLN A 78 -22.11 31.93 30.91
CA GLN A 78 -22.39 30.50 30.76
C GLN A 78 -23.88 30.17 30.86
N SER A 79 -24.67 30.93 31.62
CA SER A 79 -26.12 30.76 31.74
C SER A 79 -26.93 31.49 30.65
N ASP A 80 -26.28 32.24 29.75
CA ASP A 80 -26.94 32.78 28.56
C ASP A 80 -27.40 31.65 27.63
N GLN A 81 -28.64 31.76 27.14
CA GLN A 81 -29.25 30.76 26.25
C GLN A 81 -28.38 30.47 25.02
N ARG A 82 -27.75 31.50 24.41
CA ARG A 82 -26.92 31.34 23.21
C ARG A 82 -25.63 30.58 23.49
N PHE A 83 -25.11 30.69 24.72
CA PHE A 83 -23.96 29.89 25.15
C PHE A 83 -24.36 28.42 25.28
N GLN A 84 -25.47 28.14 25.94
CA GLN A 84 -25.99 26.77 26.11
C GLN A 84 -26.33 26.11 24.77
N GLU A 85 -27.01 26.81 23.86
CA GLU A 85 -27.30 26.35 22.49
C GLU A 85 -26.01 26.03 21.71
N SER A 86 -24.95 26.84 21.87
CA SER A 86 -23.65 26.62 21.23
C SER A 86 -22.92 25.39 21.79
N ILE A 87 -23.00 25.16 23.10
CA ILE A 87 -22.43 23.96 23.76
C ILE A 87 -23.22 22.70 23.38
N GLU A 88 -24.55 22.76 23.34
CA GLU A 88 -25.38 21.65 22.86
C GLU A 88 -25.06 21.30 21.40
N TYR A 89 -24.91 22.31 20.53
CA TYR A 89 -24.50 22.11 19.14
C TYR A 89 -23.12 21.45 19.04
N LEU A 90 -22.13 21.90 19.82
CA LEU A 90 -20.80 21.26 19.89
C LEU A 90 -20.89 19.79 20.30
N ASN A 91 -21.63 19.48 21.37
CA ASN A 91 -21.80 18.12 21.88
C ASN A 91 -22.47 17.21 20.83
N ASN A 92 -23.51 17.71 20.14
CA ASN A 92 -24.21 16.99 19.09
C ASN A 92 -23.30 16.69 17.89
N ARG A 93 -22.49 17.68 17.43
CA ARG A 93 -21.53 17.46 16.32
C ARG A 93 -20.37 16.55 16.72
N LEU A 94 -19.89 16.63 17.97
CA LEU A 94 -18.85 15.74 18.50
C LEU A 94 -19.34 14.30 18.61
N HIS A 95 -20.56 14.08 19.12
CA HIS A 95 -21.17 12.75 19.16
C HIS A 95 -21.36 12.17 17.76
N LEU A 96 -21.83 12.97 16.80
CA LEU A 96 -21.97 12.56 15.40
C LEU A 96 -20.62 12.13 14.79
N LEU A 97 -19.57 12.92 14.98
CA LEU A 97 -18.22 12.59 14.50
C LEU A 97 -17.70 11.29 15.13
N SER A 98 -17.75 11.19 16.46
CA SER A 98 -17.30 10.00 17.20
C SER A 98 -18.03 8.73 16.76
N LYS A 99 -19.36 8.81 16.60
CA LYS A 99 -20.20 7.70 16.12
C LYS A 99 -19.92 7.33 14.66
N ARG A 100 -19.66 8.30 13.78
CA ARG A 100 -19.32 8.01 12.38
C ARG A 100 -17.93 7.37 12.27
N LEU A 101 -16.94 7.83 13.04
CA LEU A 101 -15.61 7.20 13.10
C LEU A 101 -15.69 5.74 13.57
N SER A 102 -16.41 5.46 14.67
CA SER A 102 -16.51 4.10 15.22
C SER A 102 -17.28 3.09 14.34
N MET A 103 -18.03 3.56 13.34
CA MET A 103 -18.74 2.69 12.38
C MET A 103 -17.97 2.49 11.06
N ASN A 104 -17.11 3.44 10.66
CA ASN A 104 -16.53 3.47 9.30
C ASN A 104 -14.99 3.40 9.26
N CYS A 105 -14.29 3.56 10.39
CA CYS A 105 -12.83 3.42 10.43
C CYS A 105 -12.39 1.95 10.49
N ILE A 106 -11.23 1.67 9.91
CA ILE A 106 -10.56 0.36 10.02
C ILE A 106 -10.16 0.11 11.50
N PRO A 107 -10.45 -1.07 12.07
CA PRO A 107 -10.19 -1.34 13.48
C PRO A 107 -8.74 -1.76 13.72
N PHE A 108 -7.79 -0.84 13.53
CA PHE A 108 -6.34 -1.11 13.68
C PHE A 108 -5.95 -1.66 15.07
N TRP A 109 -6.76 -1.42 16.10
CA TRP A 109 -6.57 -1.98 17.44
C TRP A 109 -6.91 -3.48 17.55
N SER A 110 -7.70 -4.01 16.62
CA SER A 110 -8.14 -5.41 16.62
C SER A 110 -7.03 -6.35 16.12
N PRO A 111 -6.76 -7.48 16.79
CA PRO A 111 -5.83 -8.50 16.28
C PRO A 111 -6.31 -9.20 15.00
N ARG A 112 -7.53 -8.91 14.50
CA ARG A 112 -7.98 -9.28 13.14
C ARG A 112 -7.30 -8.42 12.07
N PHE A 113 -6.81 -7.21 12.40
CA PHE A 113 -6.07 -6.36 11.47
C PHE A 113 -4.61 -6.81 11.36
N ASN A 114 -4.21 -7.16 10.14
CA ASN A 114 -2.93 -7.78 9.82
C ASN A 114 -2.42 -7.35 8.43
N GLY A 115 -2.83 -6.16 7.96
CA GLY A 115 -2.63 -5.71 6.58
C GLY A 115 -1.44 -4.80 6.36
N HIS A 116 -1.51 -3.57 6.85
CA HIS A 116 -0.50 -2.52 6.60
C HIS A 116 0.27 -2.17 7.89
N MET A 117 1.28 -1.31 7.79
CA MET A 117 2.08 -0.74 8.89
C MET A 117 1.26 0.18 9.83
N ASN A 118 0.19 -0.33 10.45
CA ASN A 118 -0.69 0.36 11.40
C ASN A 118 -1.19 -0.64 12.46
N MET A 119 -1.38 -0.16 13.69
CA MET A 119 -1.89 -0.92 14.85
C MET A 119 -2.47 0.07 15.88
N ASP A 120 -2.85 -0.38 17.09
CA ASP A 120 -3.22 0.52 18.19
C ASP A 120 -2.05 1.45 18.53
N THR A 121 -2.33 2.72 18.83
CA THR A 121 -1.27 3.66 19.23
C THR A 121 -1.01 3.57 20.72
N THR A 122 0.25 3.69 21.12
CA THR A 122 0.64 3.64 22.53
C THR A 122 -0.03 4.78 23.34
N MET A 123 -0.64 4.47 24.48
CA MET A 123 -1.26 5.45 25.38
C MET A 123 -0.29 6.56 25.80
N PRO A 124 1.01 6.29 26.10
CA PRO A 124 2.01 7.35 26.31
C PRO A 124 2.11 8.36 25.16
N ALA A 125 2.12 7.90 23.89
CA ALA A 125 2.17 8.80 22.75
C ALA A 125 0.90 9.65 22.64
N LEU A 126 -0.27 9.02 22.77
CA LEU A 126 -1.57 9.70 22.75
C LEU A 126 -1.68 10.75 23.86
N LEU A 127 -1.34 10.39 25.11
CA LEU A 127 -1.39 11.29 26.26
C LEU A 127 -0.40 12.45 26.13
N GLY A 128 0.83 12.20 25.65
CA GLY A 128 1.83 13.25 25.43
C GLY A 128 1.38 14.25 24.36
N TYR A 129 0.81 13.75 23.26
CA TYR A 129 0.24 14.58 22.19
C TYR A 129 -0.93 15.42 22.70
N LEU A 130 -1.93 14.80 23.33
CA LEU A 130 -3.11 15.49 23.87
C LEU A 130 -2.72 16.56 24.91
N THR A 131 -1.75 16.27 25.79
CA THR A 131 -1.26 17.21 26.82
C THR A 131 -0.68 18.47 26.18
N ALA A 132 0.25 18.32 25.23
CA ALA A 132 0.89 19.45 24.57
C ALA A 132 -0.06 20.19 23.60
N MET A 133 -1.00 19.49 22.97
CA MET A 133 -2.02 20.09 22.08
C MET A 133 -2.87 21.15 22.81
N LEU A 134 -3.14 20.99 24.11
CA LEU A 134 -3.87 21.98 24.93
C LEU A 134 -3.12 23.32 25.11
N TYR A 135 -1.82 23.37 24.77
CA TYR A 135 -0.99 24.58 24.73
C TYR A 135 -0.70 25.05 23.29
N ASN A 136 -0.97 24.21 22.28
CA ASN A 136 -0.72 24.46 20.86
C ASN A 136 0.67 25.06 20.50
N PRO A 137 1.80 24.49 21.01
CA PRO A 137 3.12 25.04 20.75
C PRO A 137 3.60 24.77 19.32
N ASN A 138 4.28 25.75 18.72
CA ASN A 138 4.81 25.66 17.35
C ASN A 138 6.34 25.57 17.36
N ASN A 139 6.88 24.38 17.06
CA ASN A 139 8.32 24.08 17.08
C ASN A 139 9.13 24.75 15.95
N LEU A 140 8.52 25.60 15.12
CA LEU A 140 9.21 26.50 14.19
C LEU A 140 10.09 27.53 14.92
N ALA A 141 9.70 27.98 16.10
CA ALA A 141 10.37 29.08 16.81
C ALA A 141 10.42 28.81 18.31
N LEU A 142 11.59 29.03 18.93
CA LEU A 142 11.83 28.69 20.33
C LEU A 142 10.92 29.50 21.28
N GLU A 143 10.65 30.76 20.95
CA GLU A 143 9.73 31.64 21.67
C GLU A 143 8.27 31.18 21.61
N GLY A 144 7.88 30.43 20.57
CA GLY A 144 6.54 29.84 20.42
C GLY A 144 6.41 28.42 20.99
N SER A 145 7.50 27.84 21.52
CA SER A 145 7.57 26.43 21.90
C SER A 145 8.74 26.07 22.84
N PRO A 146 9.07 26.87 23.88
CA PRO A 146 10.35 26.76 24.57
C PRO A 146 10.60 25.38 25.21
N LEU A 147 9.54 24.73 25.70
CA LEU A 147 9.63 23.36 26.21
C LEU A 147 9.64 22.32 25.08
N THR A 148 8.70 22.36 24.14
CA THR A 148 8.54 21.29 23.14
C THR A 148 9.62 21.31 22.06
N THR A 149 10.27 22.44 21.79
CA THR A 149 11.52 22.47 21.01
C THR A 149 12.63 21.70 21.72
N ILE A 150 12.77 21.86 23.05
CA ILE A 150 13.77 21.10 23.83
C ILE A 150 13.40 19.61 23.89
N LEU A 151 12.11 19.26 24.02
CA LEU A 151 11.67 17.85 23.90
C LEU A 151 12.04 17.26 22.54
N GLU A 152 11.87 18.00 21.44
CA GLU A 152 12.26 17.53 20.10
C GLU A 152 13.78 17.32 19.97
N VAL A 153 14.59 18.23 20.55
CA VAL A 153 16.06 18.04 20.62
C VAL A 153 16.43 16.80 21.46
N VAL A 154 15.69 16.50 22.53
CA VAL A 154 15.88 15.27 23.31
C VAL A 154 15.48 14.04 22.50
N VAL A 155 14.35 14.06 21.79
CA VAL A 155 13.89 12.99 20.90
C VAL A 155 14.90 12.72 19.78
N GLY A 156 15.42 13.76 19.13
CA GLY A 156 16.46 13.64 18.12
C GLY A 156 17.73 12.96 18.64
N LYS A 157 18.12 13.23 19.89
CA LYS A 157 19.24 12.55 20.56
C LYS A 157 18.90 11.11 20.97
N GLN A 158 17.69 10.85 21.50
CA GLN A 158 17.23 9.52 21.85
C GLN A 158 17.24 8.58 20.64
N LEU A 159 16.73 9.06 19.49
CA LEU A 159 16.74 8.33 18.22
C LEU A 159 18.18 8.15 17.70
N SER A 160 18.97 9.23 17.65
CA SER A 160 20.38 9.16 17.22
C SER A 160 21.21 8.16 18.05
N GLU A 161 21.03 8.15 19.38
CA GLU A 161 21.70 7.19 20.27
C GLU A 161 21.26 5.75 19.97
N MET A 162 19.94 5.48 19.88
CA MET A 162 19.42 4.15 19.54
C MET A 162 19.97 3.62 18.21
N LEU A 163 20.13 4.49 17.22
CA LEU A 163 20.69 4.17 15.90
C LEU A 163 22.23 4.05 15.89
N GLY A 164 22.90 4.22 17.04
CA GLY A 164 24.34 4.03 17.20
C GLY A 164 25.20 5.27 16.93
N TYR A 165 24.60 6.44 16.73
CA TYR A 165 25.35 7.69 16.56
C TYR A 165 25.87 8.26 17.89
N ASN A 166 27.05 8.88 17.84
CA ASN A 166 27.62 9.58 18.98
C ASN A 166 26.81 10.86 19.30
N ILE A 167 26.17 10.93 20.47
CA ILE A 167 25.46 12.14 20.94
C ILE A 167 26.28 13.01 21.91
N VAL A 168 27.56 12.66 22.16
CA VAL A 168 28.43 13.34 23.15
C VAL A 168 29.40 14.29 22.43
N PRO A 169 29.38 15.60 22.72
CA PRO A 169 30.22 16.59 22.01
C PRO A 169 31.66 16.69 22.51
N ASP A 170 32.01 16.09 23.66
CA ASP A 170 33.29 16.33 24.35
C ASP A 170 34.42 15.34 23.96
N LEU A 171 34.22 14.52 22.93
CA LEU A 171 35.13 13.44 22.51
C LEU A 171 35.77 13.74 21.15
N ASP A 172 36.72 14.68 21.12
CA ASP A 172 37.46 15.13 19.91
C ASP A 172 36.58 15.84 18.85
N PRO A 173 36.86 17.10 18.46
CA PRO A 173 36.07 17.83 17.46
C PRO A 173 36.06 17.19 16.06
N THR A 174 36.93 16.19 15.79
CA THR A 174 36.91 15.41 14.55
C THR A 174 35.89 14.27 14.55
N VAL A 175 35.36 13.88 15.71
CA VAL A 175 34.30 12.86 15.82
C VAL A 175 32.94 13.50 15.55
N PRO A 176 32.15 12.98 14.58
CA PRO A 176 30.80 13.48 14.35
C PRO A 176 29.91 13.41 15.60
N VAL A 177 29.08 14.44 15.78
CA VAL A 177 28.02 14.45 16.79
C VAL A 177 26.68 14.34 16.08
N GLY A 178 25.96 13.26 16.35
CA GLY A 178 24.66 12.96 15.77
C GLY A 178 23.60 13.99 16.16
N TRP A 179 22.67 14.21 15.25
CA TRP A 179 21.51 15.08 15.45
C TRP A 179 20.32 14.50 14.68
N GLY A 180 19.14 14.62 15.25
CA GLY A 180 17.89 14.34 14.54
C GLY A 180 16.78 15.29 14.97
N HIS A 181 15.67 15.20 14.26
CA HIS A 181 14.45 15.96 14.53
C HIS A 181 13.23 15.16 14.03
N ILE A 182 12.03 15.61 14.39
CA ILE A 182 10.76 15.01 13.93
C ILE A 182 10.35 15.67 12.60
N THR A 183 9.84 14.89 11.65
CA THR A 183 9.19 15.41 10.44
C THR A 183 7.71 15.06 10.47
N ALA A 184 6.91 15.63 9.58
CA ALA A 184 5.50 15.24 9.40
C ALA A 184 5.39 13.74 9.07
N ASP A 185 6.28 13.24 8.21
CA ASP A 185 6.37 11.83 7.82
C ASP A 185 7.74 11.46 7.21
N GLY A 186 7.95 10.16 7.00
CA GLY A 186 9.15 9.61 6.38
C GLY A 186 9.37 10.00 4.91
N SER A 187 8.35 10.43 4.17
CA SER A 187 8.53 10.99 2.83
C SER A 187 9.18 12.37 2.90
N ILE A 188 8.86 13.19 3.91
CA ILE A 188 9.56 14.45 4.18
C ILE A 188 10.99 14.21 4.66
N ALA A 189 11.22 13.21 5.53
CA ALA A 189 12.56 12.82 5.95
C ALA A 189 13.43 12.36 4.75
N ASN A 190 12.88 11.51 3.87
CA ASN A 190 13.55 11.08 2.64
C ASN A 190 13.81 12.27 1.68
N LEU A 191 12.86 13.21 1.55
CA LEU A 191 13.04 14.44 0.76
C LEU A 191 14.20 15.29 1.29
N GLU A 192 14.31 15.46 2.61
CA GLU A 192 15.41 16.17 3.26
C GLU A 192 16.75 15.45 3.06
N ALA A 193 16.78 14.13 3.17
CA ALA A 193 17.98 13.33 2.90
C ALA A 193 18.47 13.47 1.44
N ILE A 194 17.54 13.43 0.47
CA ILE A 194 17.84 13.71 -0.95
C ILE A 194 18.40 15.13 -1.10
N TRP A 195 17.78 16.12 -0.46
CA TRP A 195 18.21 17.52 -0.53
C TRP A 195 19.61 17.74 0.06
N VAL A 196 19.93 17.10 1.20
CA VAL A 196 21.27 17.06 1.78
C VAL A 196 22.28 16.40 0.85
N ALA A 197 21.98 15.20 0.32
CA ALA A 197 22.90 14.50 -0.58
C ALA A 197 23.22 15.32 -1.85
N ARG A 198 22.20 15.99 -2.41
CA ARG A 198 22.34 16.93 -3.53
C ARG A 198 23.26 18.10 -3.19
N ASN A 199 23.01 18.78 -2.07
CA ASN A 199 23.74 19.99 -1.69
C ASN A 199 25.18 19.67 -1.23
N LEU A 200 25.40 18.54 -0.55
CA LEU A 200 26.71 18.02 -0.17
C LEU A 200 27.61 17.82 -1.40
N LYS A 201 27.09 17.19 -2.45
CA LYS A 201 27.83 16.84 -3.67
C LYS A 201 28.41 18.06 -4.40
N PHE A 202 27.67 19.18 -4.40
CA PHE A 202 28.07 20.40 -5.10
C PHE A 202 28.80 21.43 -4.22
N TYR A 203 28.80 21.27 -2.89
CA TYR A 203 29.47 22.20 -1.97
C TYR A 203 30.97 22.43 -2.28
N PRO A 204 31.79 21.41 -2.63
CA PRO A 204 33.19 21.63 -3.01
C PRO A 204 33.35 22.47 -4.28
N LEU A 205 32.44 22.34 -5.25
CA LEU A 205 32.44 23.14 -6.48
C LEU A 205 32.10 24.61 -6.16
N SER A 206 31.09 24.85 -5.32
CA SER A 206 30.75 26.19 -4.80
C SER A 206 31.93 26.85 -4.08
N LEU A 207 32.62 26.11 -3.22
CA LEU A 207 33.81 26.60 -2.51
C LEU A 207 34.97 26.90 -3.47
N SER A 208 35.17 26.06 -4.49
CA SER A 208 36.18 26.28 -5.52
C SER A 208 35.95 27.60 -6.28
N LEU A 209 34.70 27.95 -6.63
CA LEU A 209 34.38 29.26 -7.21
C LEU A 209 34.59 30.42 -6.22
N ALA A 210 34.20 30.26 -4.96
CA ALA A 210 34.43 31.27 -3.92
C ALA A 210 35.93 31.58 -3.72
N ILE A 211 36.82 30.60 -3.95
CA ILE A 211 38.28 30.72 -3.90
C ILE A 211 38.89 31.20 -5.23
N THR A 212 38.34 30.81 -6.38
CA THR A 212 38.93 31.15 -7.69
C THR A 212 38.48 32.51 -8.22
N GLU A 213 37.20 32.85 -8.04
CA GLU A 213 36.54 34.04 -8.59
C GLU A 213 36.04 34.99 -7.47
N GLY A 214 35.71 34.45 -6.30
CA GLY A 214 35.11 35.17 -5.19
C GLY A 214 36.06 35.89 -4.21
N SER A 215 35.54 36.16 -3.02
CA SER A 215 36.23 36.90 -1.96
C SER A 215 37.32 36.08 -1.25
N LEU A 216 37.35 34.74 -1.40
CA LEU A 216 38.35 33.87 -0.78
C LEU A 216 39.64 33.73 -1.61
N LYS A 217 39.79 34.50 -2.71
CA LYS A 217 40.95 34.46 -3.61
C LYS A 217 42.33 34.63 -2.96
N PHE A 218 42.40 35.21 -1.77
CA PHE A 218 43.65 35.32 -1.01
C PHE A 218 44.23 33.96 -0.58
N ILE A 219 43.40 32.90 -0.50
CA ILE A 219 43.83 31.53 -0.20
C ILE A 219 44.78 31.01 -1.28
N ARG A 220 44.56 31.35 -2.56
CA ARG A 220 45.41 30.93 -3.69
C ARG A 220 46.84 31.46 -3.59
N THR A 221 47.03 32.58 -2.92
CA THR A 221 48.33 33.26 -2.74
C THR A 221 48.90 33.09 -1.33
N ASN A 222 48.25 32.29 -0.47
CA ASN A 222 48.71 32.09 0.90
C ASN A 222 49.88 31.08 0.94
N PRO A 223 50.98 31.36 1.67
CA PRO A 223 52.10 30.41 1.79
C PRO A 223 51.75 29.13 2.55
N LYS A 224 50.64 29.08 3.30
CA LYS A 224 50.08 27.83 3.84
C LYS A 224 49.06 27.28 2.84
N PRO A 225 49.28 26.11 2.23
CA PRO A 225 48.33 25.52 1.29
C PRO A 225 47.11 24.91 2.02
N PHE A 226 45.92 25.07 1.43
CA PHE A 226 44.72 24.37 1.87
C PHE A 226 44.74 22.94 1.31
N ILE A 227 45.20 21.96 2.10
CA ILE A 227 45.34 20.56 1.68
C ILE A 227 44.17 19.75 2.21
N VAL A 228 43.50 19.00 1.33
CA VAL A 228 42.39 18.11 1.68
C VAL A 228 42.71 16.65 1.34
N PRO A 229 42.15 15.68 2.08
CA PRO A 229 42.20 14.28 1.70
C PRO A 229 41.21 14.00 0.55
N LEU A 230 41.65 13.22 -0.43
CA LEU A 230 40.79 12.59 -1.43
C LEU A 230 40.19 11.30 -0.86
N CYS A 231 39.19 10.74 -1.54
CA CYS A 231 38.53 9.50 -1.12
C CYS A 231 39.44 8.26 -1.16
N ASP A 232 40.50 8.26 -1.97
CA ASP A 232 41.52 7.21 -1.97
C ASP A 232 42.53 7.32 -0.81
N GLY A 233 42.41 8.37 0.01
CA GLY A 233 43.30 8.67 1.13
C GLY A 233 44.54 9.50 0.77
N THR A 234 44.78 9.80 -0.51
CA THR A 234 45.83 10.72 -0.92
C THR A 234 45.49 12.16 -0.50
N LYS A 235 46.48 13.07 -0.50
CA LYS A 235 46.30 14.46 -0.06
C LYS A 235 46.82 15.42 -1.11
N LYS A 236 46.01 16.43 -1.44
CA LYS A 236 46.27 17.37 -2.53
C LYS A 236 45.76 18.78 -2.17
N PRO A 237 46.37 19.87 -2.68
CA PRO A 237 45.83 21.20 -2.48
C PRO A 237 44.43 21.33 -3.10
N PHE A 238 43.49 21.90 -2.36
CA PHE A 238 42.08 22.02 -2.76
C PHE A 238 41.90 22.75 -4.11
N ILE A 239 42.76 23.74 -4.38
CA ILE A 239 42.73 24.54 -5.61
C ILE A 239 43.23 23.79 -6.84
N ASP A 240 43.92 22.67 -6.66
CA ASP A 240 44.47 21.83 -7.74
C ASP A 240 43.55 20.65 -8.07
N LEU A 241 42.41 20.52 -7.38
CA LEU A 241 41.46 19.44 -7.60
C LEU A 241 40.70 19.63 -8.92
N THR A 242 40.61 18.53 -9.67
CA THR A 242 39.75 18.40 -10.84
C THR A 242 38.28 18.36 -10.43
N THR A 243 37.37 18.64 -11.37
CA THR A 243 35.92 18.48 -11.18
C THR A 243 35.56 17.10 -10.60
N TRP A 244 36.20 16.03 -11.08
CA TRP A 244 35.96 14.67 -10.59
C TRP A 244 36.41 14.47 -9.14
N GLU A 245 37.59 14.97 -8.76
CA GLU A 245 38.07 14.91 -7.37
C GLU A 245 37.17 15.73 -6.43
N LEU A 246 36.72 16.92 -6.85
CA LEU A 246 35.80 17.78 -6.08
C LEU A 246 34.44 17.09 -5.85
N LEU A 247 33.88 16.45 -6.88
CA LEU A 247 32.63 15.68 -6.77
C LEU A 247 32.78 14.40 -5.93
N ASN A 248 33.99 13.93 -5.65
CA ASN A 248 34.26 12.65 -4.98
C ASN A 248 35.03 12.78 -3.66
N LEU A 249 35.09 13.98 -3.07
CA LEU A 249 35.42 14.10 -1.65
C LEU A 249 34.44 13.28 -0.80
N THR A 250 34.93 12.64 0.26
CA THR A 250 34.06 11.89 1.18
C THR A 250 33.13 12.84 1.95
N PRO A 251 31.96 12.38 2.44
CA PRO A 251 31.08 13.20 3.27
C PRO A 251 31.85 13.89 4.42
N ASP A 252 32.64 13.13 5.19
CA ASP A 252 33.44 13.68 6.30
C ASP A 252 34.48 14.71 5.84
N ALA A 253 35.10 14.52 4.66
CA ALA A 253 36.05 15.48 4.11
C ALA A 253 35.35 16.80 3.74
N VAL A 254 34.17 16.75 3.12
CA VAL A 254 33.36 17.94 2.79
C VAL A 254 32.92 18.67 4.06
N MET A 255 32.45 17.95 5.08
CA MET A 255 32.01 18.53 6.35
C MET A 255 33.16 19.14 7.18
N ASN A 256 34.40 18.78 6.91
CA ASN A 256 35.59 19.33 7.58
C ASN A 256 36.20 20.57 6.87
N LEU A 257 35.78 20.90 5.63
CA LEU A 257 36.36 22.00 4.85
C LEU A 257 36.31 23.34 5.60
N SER A 258 35.18 23.67 6.21
CA SER A 258 34.97 24.92 6.95
C SER A 258 35.81 25.02 8.22
N HIS A 259 35.99 23.91 8.94
CA HIS A 259 36.84 23.85 10.12
C HIS A 259 38.30 24.09 9.73
N GLN A 260 38.79 23.42 8.69
CA GLN A 260 40.14 23.63 8.16
C GLN A 260 40.36 25.08 7.68
N LEU A 261 39.37 25.70 7.02
CA LEU A 261 39.42 27.12 6.62
C LEU A 261 39.49 28.07 7.83
N SER A 262 38.78 27.76 8.92
CA SER A 262 38.85 28.50 10.18
C SER A 262 40.22 28.36 10.84
N GLU A 263 40.75 27.13 10.97
CA GLU A 263 42.05 26.88 11.60
C GLU A 263 43.24 27.44 10.80
N LEU A 264 43.24 27.30 9.46
CA LEU A 264 44.35 27.73 8.62
C LEU A 264 44.40 29.24 8.40
N TYR A 265 43.23 29.89 8.29
CA TYR A 265 43.10 31.26 7.81
C TYR A 265 42.29 32.21 8.72
N GLY A 266 41.73 31.71 9.83
CA GLY A 266 40.91 32.53 10.75
C GLY A 266 39.57 32.96 10.15
N ILE A 267 39.05 32.28 9.13
CA ILE A 267 37.80 32.63 8.47
C ILE A 267 36.62 32.27 9.39
N SER A 268 35.90 33.27 9.87
CA SER A 268 34.70 33.06 10.69
C SER A 268 33.53 32.48 9.89
N GLN A 269 32.60 31.80 10.57
CA GLN A 269 31.38 31.24 9.95
C GLN A 269 30.63 32.29 9.13
N THR A 270 30.40 33.49 9.68
CA THR A 270 29.69 34.58 8.99
C THR A 270 30.43 35.04 7.74
N ALA A 271 31.77 35.08 7.77
CA ALA A 271 32.58 35.44 6.61
C ALA A 271 32.56 34.34 5.53
N LEU A 272 32.68 33.07 5.92
CA LEU A 272 32.63 31.92 5.02
C LEU A 272 31.27 31.79 4.34
N THR A 273 30.18 31.83 5.12
CA THR A 273 28.80 31.86 4.61
C THR A 273 28.63 32.97 3.58
N LYS A 274 28.92 34.22 3.94
CA LYS A 274 28.80 35.38 3.03
C LYS A 274 29.66 35.23 1.76
N ALA A 275 30.79 34.54 1.83
CA ALA A 275 31.68 34.33 0.70
C ALA A 275 31.21 33.21 -0.26
N ILE A 276 30.59 32.15 0.26
CA ILE A 276 30.17 30.99 -0.53
C ILE A 276 28.72 31.08 -1.03
N THR A 277 27.81 31.77 -0.33
CA THR A 277 26.40 31.89 -0.71
C THR A 277 26.15 32.20 -2.20
N PRO A 278 26.86 33.14 -2.86
CA PRO A 278 26.64 33.45 -4.28
C PRO A 278 27.01 32.32 -5.27
N TYR A 279 27.57 31.20 -4.78
CA TYR A 279 28.00 30.04 -5.55
C TYR A 279 27.29 28.75 -5.13
N LEU A 280 26.47 28.78 -4.08
CA LEU A 280 25.72 27.63 -3.56
C LEU A 280 24.56 27.26 -4.50
N ILE A 281 24.29 25.97 -4.71
CA ILE A 281 23.18 25.53 -5.58
C ILE A 281 21.80 25.91 -5.04
N GLN A 282 21.69 26.22 -3.75
CA GLN A 282 20.53 26.80 -3.09
C GLN A 282 20.19 28.21 -3.61
N ASP A 283 21.19 28.94 -4.13
CA ASP A 283 21.06 30.31 -4.64
C ASP A 283 21.06 30.35 -6.17
N ILE A 284 22.00 29.65 -6.81
CA ILE A 284 22.22 29.75 -8.26
C ILE A 284 21.64 28.59 -9.09
N GLY A 285 21.24 27.48 -8.47
CA GLY A 285 20.79 26.24 -9.11
C GLY A 285 21.94 25.32 -9.56
N LYS A 286 21.72 23.99 -9.58
CA LYS A 286 22.77 22.99 -9.94
C LYS A 286 23.31 23.17 -11.37
N ALA A 287 22.43 23.46 -12.32
CA ALA A 287 22.76 23.54 -13.75
C ALA A 287 23.88 24.55 -14.06
N LYS A 288 23.95 25.66 -13.34
CA LYS A 288 25.03 26.66 -13.53
C LYS A 288 26.38 26.17 -13.04
N LEU A 289 26.43 25.33 -12.00
CA LEU A 289 27.69 24.67 -11.60
C LEU A 289 28.05 23.55 -12.58
N GLU A 290 27.07 22.80 -13.06
CA GLU A 290 27.27 21.73 -14.04
C GLU A 290 27.89 22.29 -15.34
N GLU A 291 27.31 23.36 -15.90
CA GLU A 291 27.88 24.12 -17.02
C GLU A 291 29.29 24.64 -16.72
N LYS A 292 29.46 25.33 -15.58
CA LYS A 292 30.73 25.99 -15.20
C LYS A 292 31.90 25.03 -15.03
N PHE A 293 31.63 23.80 -14.58
CA PHE A 293 32.66 22.78 -14.32
C PHE A 293 32.77 21.69 -15.40
N GLY A 294 32.00 21.80 -16.49
CA GLY A 294 32.01 20.85 -17.61
C GLY A 294 31.46 19.48 -17.22
N ILE A 295 30.37 19.44 -16.44
CA ILE A 295 29.70 18.21 -16.02
C ILE A 295 28.67 17.84 -17.08
N GLU A 296 29.04 16.94 -17.98
CA GLU A 296 28.18 16.45 -19.08
C GLU A 296 27.21 15.35 -18.64
N ASN A 297 27.58 14.56 -17.63
CA ASN A 297 26.77 13.47 -17.09
C ASN A 297 26.16 13.90 -15.75
N GLU A 298 24.82 13.97 -15.67
CA GLU A 298 24.12 14.27 -14.41
C GLU A 298 24.44 13.24 -13.33
N ALA A 299 24.54 13.70 -12.08
CA ALA A 299 24.82 12.83 -10.95
C ALA A 299 23.60 11.95 -10.59
N VAL A 300 23.84 10.72 -10.16
CA VAL A 300 22.79 9.71 -9.92
C VAL A 300 22.67 9.31 -8.46
N MET A 301 21.53 8.74 -8.10
CA MET A 301 21.28 8.06 -6.83
C MET A 301 20.99 6.58 -7.09
N PHE A 302 21.48 5.68 -6.24
CA PHE A 302 21.17 4.24 -6.32
C PHE A 302 20.28 3.79 -5.17
N ILE A 303 19.24 3.04 -5.49
CA ILE A 303 18.29 2.43 -4.54
C ILE A 303 17.75 1.15 -5.18
N SER A 304 17.26 0.17 -4.41
CA SER A 304 16.65 -1.04 -4.97
C SER A 304 15.40 -0.74 -5.80
N THR A 305 14.98 -1.68 -6.64
CA THR A 305 13.69 -1.62 -7.37
C THR A 305 12.46 -1.61 -6.45
N THR A 306 12.63 -1.98 -5.18
CA THR A 306 11.62 -1.93 -4.10
C THR A 306 11.55 -0.57 -3.38
N ALA A 307 12.06 0.49 -4.02
CA ALA A 307 12.01 1.86 -3.53
C ALA A 307 10.58 2.37 -3.27
N HIS A 308 10.32 2.83 -2.05
CA HIS A 308 9.09 3.57 -1.72
C HIS A 308 8.93 4.81 -2.62
N TYR A 309 7.69 5.13 -3.02
CA TYR A 309 7.39 6.20 -4.00
C TYR A 309 7.92 7.59 -3.61
N SER A 310 8.26 7.82 -2.34
CA SER A 310 8.88 9.06 -1.86
C SER A 310 10.20 9.37 -2.58
N TRP A 311 10.95 8.35 -3.00
CA TRP A 311 12.25 8.51 -3.65
C TRP A 311 12.19 9.14 -5.05
N PRO A 312 11.42 8.59 -6.03
CA PRO A 312 11.26 9.26 -7.32
C PRO A 312 10.54 10.60 -7.20
N LYS A 313 9.58 10.72 -6.26
CA LYS A 313 8.89 11.99 -5.95
C LYS A 313 9.85 13.05 -5.41
N GLY A 314 10.74 12.69 -4.48
CA GLY A 314 11.73 13.58 -3.89
C GLY A 314 12.82 13.99 -4.89
N CYS A 315 13.23 13.09 -5.78
CA CYS A 315 14.13 13.43 -6.89
C CYS A 315 13.49 14.44 -7.86
N ALA A 316 12.18 14.30 -8.15
CA ALA A 316 11.45 15.29 -8.95
C ALA A 316 11.36 16.66 -8.23
N ILE A 317 10.95 16.69 -6.95
CA ILE A 317 10.82 17.93 -6.16
C ILE A 317 12.17 18.68 -6.03
N THR A 318 13.26 17.95 -5.83
CA THR A 318 14.61 18.54 -5.68
C THR A 318 15.28 18.93 -7.00
N GLY A 319 14.61 18.76 -8.14
CA GLY A 319 15.19 19.08 -9.46
C GLY A 319 16.34 18.17 -9.88
N ILE A 320 16.41 16.95 -9.32
CA ILE A 320 17.29 15.86 -9.78
C ILE A 320 16.62 15.10 -10.93
N GLY A 321 15.29 14.98 -10.90
CA GLY A 321 14.51 14.20 -11.86
C GLY A 321 14.50 12.70 -11.53
N ALA A 322 13.34 12.06 -11.66
CA ALA A 322 13.18 10.65 -11.28
C ALA A 322 14.06 9.69 -12.12
N ALA A 323 14.43 10.05 -13.34
CA ALA A 323 15.31 9.24 -14.20
C ALA A 323 16.75 9.11 -13.66
N ASN A 324 17.20 10.04 -12.83
CA ASN A 324 18.52 9.99 -12.18
C ASN A 324 18.52 9.20 -10.86
N MET A 325 17.36 8.66 -10.45
CA MET A 325 17.26 7.59 -9.46
C MET A 325 17.38 6.25 -10.19
N VAL A 326 18.59 5.69 -10.20
CA VAL A 326 18.90 4.44 -10.90
C VAL A 326 18.59 3.25 -10.00
N SER A 327 17.61 2.44 -10.40
CA SER A 327 17.25 1.23 -9.67
C SER A 327 18.35 0.17 -9.73
N ILE A 328 18.53 -0.52 -8.60
CA ILE A 328 19.36 -1.72 -8.42
C ILE A 328 18.43 -2.92 -8.30
N ASP A 329 18.72 -3.99 -9.04
CA ASP A 329 17.93 -5.23 -9.00
C ASP A 329 17.97 -5.86 -7.58
N VAL A 330 16.98 -6.70 -7.26
CA VAL A 330 16.89 -7.40 -5.97
C VAL A 330 17.29 -8.88 -6.06
N ASP A 331 17.65 -9.46 -4.92
CA ASP A 331 17.83 -10.90 -4.72
C ASP A 331 16.49 -11.64 -4.56
N LEU A 332 16.53 -12.96 -4.37
CA LEU A 332 15.35 -13.81 -4.17
C LEU A 332 14.60 -13.59 -2.83
N ASN A 333 15.00 -12.59 -2.05
CA ASN A 333 14.38 -12.19 -0.78
C ASN A 333 13.96 -10.70 -0.83
N ALA A 334 13.92 -10.09 -2.02
CA ALA A 334 13.64 -8.67 -2.28
C ALA A 334 14.65 -7.66 -1.67
N ARG A 335 15.87 -8.10 -1.35
CA ARG A 335 16.97 -7.25 -0.85
C ARG A 335 17.87 -6.79 -2.00
N MET A 336 18.55 -5.65 -1.86
CA MET A 336 19.43 -5.10 -2.90
C MET A 336 20.53 -6.07 -3.35
N SER A 337 20.63 -6.31 -4.67
CA SER A 337 21.73 -7.08 -5.26
C SER A 337 23.03 -6.28 -5.25
N ILE A 338 23.92 -6.63 -4.32
CA ILE A 338 25.29 -6.09 -4.23
C ILE A 338 26.07 -6.26 -5.55
N SER A 339 25.82 -7.34 -6.30
CA SER A 339 26.46 -7.57 -7.60
C SER A 339 25.99 -6.57 -8.67
N ASN A 340 24.69 -6.26 -8.72
CA ASN A 340 24.15 -5.22 -9.60
C ASN A 340 24.67 -3.83 -9.16
N LEU A 341 24.64 -3.52 -7.86
CA LEU A 341 25.20 -2.28 -7.31
C LEU A 341 26.66 -2.06 -7.72
N ARG A 342 27.53 -3.07 -7.54
CA ARG A 342 28.94 -2.99 -7.99
C ARG A 342 29.05 -2.73 -9.49
N SER A 343 28.24 -3.39 -10.32
CA SER A 343 28.25 -3.15 -11.77
C SER A 343 27.82 -1.73 -12.14
N LYS A 344 26.79 -1.19 -11.50
CA LYS A 344 26.30 0.18 -11.75
C LYS A 344 27.31 1.23 -11.27
N LEU A 345 27.91 1.04 -10.09
CA LEU A 345 28.97 1.91 -9.57
C LEU A 345 30.23 1.88 -10.45
N PHE A 346 30.61 0.72 -10.99
CA PHE A 346 31.71 0.60 -11.95
C PHE A 346 31.44 1.40 -13.23
N ASN A 347 30.22 1.31 -13.78
CA ASN A 347 29.82 2.11 -14.94
C ASN A 347 29.85 3.61 -14.64
N SER A 348 29.39 4.04 -13.46
CA SER A 348 29.49 5.44 -13.02
C SER A 348 30.93 5.93 -12.90
N LEU A 349 31.83 5.12 -12.32
CA LEU A 349 33.27 5.44 -12.24
C LEU A 349 33.89 5.54 -13.64
N ALA A 350 33.62 4.59 -14.53
CA ALA A 350 34.17 4.56 -15.89
C ALA A 350 33.70 5.76 -16.74
N ASN A 351 32.43 6.15 -16.62
CA ASN A 351 31.82 7.25 -17.38
C ASN A 351 31.94 8.62 -16.69
N LYS A 352 32.59 8.70 -15.52
CA LYS A 352 32.64 9.90 -14.66
C LYS A 352 31.26 10.47 -14.31
N THR A 353 30.28 9.60 -14.11
CA THR A 353 28.98 9.94 -13.54
C THR A 353 29.11 10.00 -12.02
N ALA A 354 28.95 11.18 -11.41
CA ALA A 354 29.04 11.30 -9.96
C ALA A 354 27.82 10.66 -9.27
N VAL A 355 27.99 10.20 -8.03
CA VAL A 355 26.92 9.53 -7.27
C VAL A 355 26.59 10.34 -6.02
N TYR A 356 25.35 10.81 -5.90
CA TYR A 356 24.85 11.52 -4.72
C TYR A 356 24.88 10.60 -3.50
N SER A 357 24.13 9.50 -3.57
CA SER A 357 24.02 8.50 -2.52
C SER A 357 23.71 7.11 -3.04
N VAL A 358 24.02 6.12 -2.20
CA VAL A 358 23.40 4.79 -2.23
C VAL A 358 22.43 4.73 -1.05
N VAL A 359 21.21 4.26 -1.29
CA VAL A 359 20.16 4.11 -0.29
C VAL A 359 20.00 2.63 0.05
N ALA A 360 20.18 2.26 1.31
CA ALA A 360 19.82 0.95 1.82
C ALA A 360 18.39 1.02 2.40
N ILE A 361 17.48 0.17 1.93
CA ILE A 361 16.13 0.06 2.48
C ILE A 361 16.17 -0.89 3.68
N MET A 362 15.91 -0.36 4.87
CA MET A 362 15.95 -1.11 6.11
C MET A 362 14.52 -1.46 6.50
N GLY A 363 13.93 -2.43 5.79
CA GLY A 363 12.54 -2.83 5.91
C GLY A 363 11.67 -2.32 4.77
N SER A 364 11.73 -2.98 3.59
CA SER A 364 10.90 -2.66 2.42
C SER A 364 9.41 -2.66 2.73
N THR A 365 8.63 -1.80 2.07
CA THR A 365 7.19 -1.62 2.36
C THR A 365 6.37 -2.93 2.22
N GLU A 366 6.68 -3.76 1.22
CA GLU A 366 5.90 -4.95 0.89
C GLU A 366 6.36 -6.19 1.67
N HIS A 367 7.67 -6.44 1.76
CA HIS A 367 8.26 -7.69 2.30
C HIS A 367 8.93 -7.55 3.66
N GLY A 368 9.06 -6.32 4.18
CA GLY A 368 9.90 -6.03 5.36
C GLY A 368 11.37 -6.39 5.16
N ALA A 369 11.85 -6.56 3.92
CA ALA A 369 13.20 -6.99 3.59
C ALA A 369 14.24 -5.94 4.01
N VAL A 370 15.40 -6.40 4.47
CA VAL A 370 16.49 -5.54 4.95
C VAL A 370 17.69 -5.62 4.01
N ASP A 371 18.05 -4.49 3.41
CA ASP A 371 19.19 -4.40 2.51
C ASP A 371 20.52 -4.68 3.23
N PRO A 372 21.51 -5.26 2.52
CA PRO A 372 22.84 -5.61 3.04
C PRO A 372 23.71 -4.36 3.27
N LEU A 373 23.35 -3.56 4.28
CA LEU A 373 24.04 -2.32 4.66
C LEU A 373 25.54 -2.52 4.93
N LYS A 374 25.92 -3.61 5.59
CA LYS A 374 27.32 -3.93 5.88
C LYS A 374 28.14 -4.07 4.60
N GLU A 375 27.63 -4.80 3.62
CA GLU A 375 28.24 -4.95 2.31
C GLU A 375 28.22 -3.64 1.51
N ILE A 376 27.16 -2.82 1.61
CA ILE A 376 27.12 -1.48 0.99
C ILE A 376 28.22 -0.56 1.57
N LEU A 377 28.48 -0.64 2.87
CA LEU A 377 29.56 0.08 3.55
C LEU A 377 30.95 -0.40 3.08
N GLU A 378 31.13 -1.70 2.84
CA GLU A 378 32.35 -2.26 2.25
C GLU A 378 32.53 -1.84 0.79
N VAL A 379 31.45 -1.85 -0.02
CA VAL A 379 31.44 -1.35 -1.40
C VAL A 379 31.82 0.14 -1.45
N ARG A 380 31.33 0.97 -0.52
CA ARG A 380 31.80 2.37 -0.41
C ARG A 380 33.32 2.44 -0.19
N LYS A 381 33.86 1.64 0.74
CA LYS A 381 35.31 1.56 1.04
C LYS A 381 36.12 1.00 -0.15
N GLU A 382 35.51 0.17 -1.00
CA GLU A 382 36.09 -0.39 -2.24
C GLU A 382 36.19 0.64 -3.37
N PHE A 383 35.13 1.42 -3.61
CA PHE A 383 35.07 2.44 -4.66
C PHE A 383 35.81 3.74 -4.29
N GLN A 384 35.87 4.09 -3.00
CA GLN A 384 36.64 5.23 -2.52
C GLN A 384 38.13 5.09 -2.86
N LYS A 385 38.72 3.89 -2.73
CA LYS A 385 40.10 3.57 -3.16
C LYS A 385 40.34 3.75 -4.67
N GLN A 386 39.27 3.87 -5.47
CA GLN A 386 39.31 4.03 -6.92
C GLN A 386 38.89 5.44 -7.36
N GLY A 387 38.62 6.36 -6.42
CA GLY A 387 38.27 7.75 -6.71
C GLY A 387 36.78 8.05 -6.86
N LEU A 388 35.87 7.15 -6.42
CA LEU A 388 34.41 7.37 -6.39
C LEU A 388 33.91 7.38 -4.95
N SER A 389 33.19 8.42 -4.54
CA SER A 389 32.57 8.49 -3.20
C SER A 389 31.15 9.02 -3.23
N PHE A 390 30.31 8.44 -2.38
CA PHE A 390 28.89 8.75 -2.24
C PHE A 390 28.47 8.74 -0.76
N LEU A 391 27.34 9.38 -0.48
CA LEU A 391 26.66 9.32 0.81
C LEU A 391 25.92 7.97 0.95
N ILE A 392 25.84 7.40 2.15
CA ILE A 392 24.95 6.27 2.46
C ILE A 392 23.79 6.78 3.32
N HIS A 393 22.59 6.60 2.81
CA HIS A 393 21.35 6.82 3.55
C HIS A 393 20.68 5.48 3.82
N CYS A 394 20.11 5.31 5.01
CA CYS A 394 19.23 4.18 5.29
C CYS A 394 17.78 4.67 5.35
N ASP A 395 16.93 4.17 4.45
CA ASP A 395 15.49 4.32 4.60
C ASP A 395 15.02 3.32 5.67
N GLY A 396 15.13 3.74 6.92
CA GLY A 396 14.68 3.01 8.11
C GLY A 396 13.30 3.45 8.57
N ALA A 397 12.45 4.01 7.68
CA ALA A 397 11.12 4.45 8.06
C ALA A 397 10.33 3.32 8.76
N TRP A 398 10.49 2.08 8.29
CA TRP A 398 9.97 0.88 8.98
C TRP A 398 10.97 0.26 9.96
N GLY A 399 12.21 0.00 9.55
CA GLY A 399 13.16 -0.78 10.35
C GLY A 399 13.84 -0.04 11.50
N GLY A 400 13.69 1.28 11.59
CA GLY A 400 14.47 2.12 12.49
C GLY A 400 14.32 1.78 13.98
N TYR A 401 13.09 1.51 14.46
CA TYR A 401 12.90 1.15 15.88
C TYR A 401 13.36 -0.26 16.23
N PHE A 402 13.53 -1.15 15.25
CA PHE A 402 14.05 -2.50 15.50
C PHE A 402 15.52 -2.49 15.94
N ALA A 403 16.24 -1.38 15.74
CA ALA A 403 17.53 -1.13 16.39
C ALA A 403 17.45 -1.28 17.93
N SER A 404 16.29 -1.04 18.56
CA SER A 404 16.08 -1.28 19.99
C SER A 404 16.13 -2.76 20.41
N MET A 405 16.06 -3.71 19.47
CA MET A 405 16.16 -5.15 19.73
C MET A 405 17.62 -5.66 19.79
N VAL A 406 18.59 -4.87 19.32
CA VAL A 406 20.00 -5.28 19.19
C VAL A 406 20.91 -4.34 19.98
N ASP A 407 22.11 -4.79 20.34
CA ASP A 407 23.06 -3.97 21.12
C ASP A 407 23.89 -3.07 20.20
N VAL A 408 23.23 -2.13 19.49
CA VAL A 408 23.94 -1.08 18.75
C VAL A 408 24.81 -0.31 19.75
N LYS A 409 26.13 -0.33 19.55
CA LYS A 409 27.21 -0.05 20.53
C LYS A 409 27.03 1.25 21.35
N THR A 410 26.16 1.22 22.35
CA THR A 410 25.80 2.36 23.20
C THR A 410 26.17 2.07 24.65
N LYS A 411 26.78 3.06 25.31
CA LYS A 411 27.21 2.94 26.72
C LYS A 411 26.07 3.17 27.70
N ARG A 412 24.86 2.66 27.42
CA ARG A 412 23.78 2.71 28.39
C ARG A 412 24.09 1.76 29.53
N LYS A 413 24.22 2.30 30.75
CA LYS A 413 24.16 1.47 31.96
C LYS A 413 22.75 0.89 32.02
N GLU A 414 22.65 -0.43 32.08
CA GLU A 414 21.42 -1.10 32.52
C GLU A 414 20.99 -0.48 33.85
N LYS A 415 19.82 0.16 33.88
CA LYS A 415 19.19 0.55 35.14
C LYS A 415 18.49 -0.68 35.70
N GLU A 416 19.00 -1.10 36.85
CA GLU A 416 18.43 -2.03 37.83
C GLU A 416 17.65 -3.24 37.30
N LYS A 417 18.19 -4.43 37.54
CA LYS A 417 17.43 -5.67 37.51
C LYS A 417 16.25 -5.54 38.47
N HIS A 418 15.03 -5.43 37.94
CA HIS A 418 13.84 -5.66 38.75
C HIS A 418 13.95 -7.07 39.37
N PRO A 419 13.61 -7.24 40.65
CA PRO A 419 13.70 -8.55 41.28
C PRO A 419 12.81 -9.55 40.54
N ASN A 420 13.29 -10.79 40.35
CA ASN A 420 12.49 -11.89 39.82
C ASN A 420 11.32 -12.18 40.77
N ILE A 421 10.18 -11.51 40.56
CA ILE A 421 8.96 -11.81 41.31
C ILE A 421 8.32 -13.02 40.66
N THR A 422 8.65 -14.22 41.14
CA THR A 422 7.85 -15.43 40.88
C THR A 422 6.43 -15.20 41.39
N ARG A 423 5.54 -14.79 40.50
CA ARG A 423 4.09 -14.72 40.74
C ARG A 423 3.45 -16.02 40.28
N LYS A 424 2.26 -16.31 40.81
CA LYS A 424 1.43 -17.44 40.37
C LYS A 424 1.12 -17.30 38.88
N ASP A 425 0.95 -18.43 38.20
CA ASP A 425 0.63 -18.53 36.78
C ASP A 425 -0.32 -17.43 36.30
N ILE A 426 0.23 -16.46 35.58
CA ILE A 426 -0.54 -15.47 34.86
C ILE A 426 -1.07 -16.16 33.59
N THR A 427 -2.37 -15.97 33.31
CA THR A 427 -3.01 -16.43 32.08
C THR A 427 -2.60 -15.53 30.91
N GLY A 428 -2.05 -16.11 29.84
CA GLY A 428 -1.52 -15.38 28.69
C GLY A 428 0.00 -15.20 28.78
N PHE A 429 0.71 -15.90 27.89
CA PHE A 429 2.16 -15.82 27.75
C PHE A 429 2.53 -15.59 26.28
N VAL A 430 3.23 -14.48 26.00
CA VAL A 430 3.81 -14.18 24.69
C VAL A 430 5.32 -13.95 24.87
N PRO A 431 6.20 -14.73 24.23
CA PRO A 431 7.64 -14.53 24.31
C PRO A 431 8.14 -13.43 23.37
N ARG A 432 9.19 -12.73 23.80
CA ARG A 432 10.01 -11.87 22.93
C ARG A 432 10.90 -12.74 22.04
N GLN A 433 10.69 -12.71 20.72
CA GLN A 433 11.59 -13.36 19.76
C GLN A 433 12.74 -12.44 19.34
N ALA A 434 13.94 -13.02 19.17
CA ALA A 434 15.09 -12.33 18.57
C ALA A 434 14.98 -12.28 17.03
N LEU A 435 15.55 -11.25 16.42
CA LEU A 435 15.61 -11.12 14.96
C LEU A 435 16.48 -12.22 14.32
N ASN A 436 16.28 -12.47 13.02
CA ASN A 436 17.16 -13.30 12.21
C ASN A 436 18.61 -12.77 12.30
N PRO A 437 19.64 -13.63 12.49
CA PRO A 437 21.04 -13.22 12.53
C PRO A 437 21.50 -12.30 11.38
N TYR A 438 20.98 -12.51 10.17
CA TYR A 438 21.23 -11.60 9.04
C TYR A 438 20.74 -10.18 9.35
N THR A 439 19.49 -10.03 9.80
CA THR A 439 18.89 -8.74 10.15
C THR A 439 19.66 -8.04 11.27
N VAL A 440 20.11 -8.81 12.29
CA VAL A 440 20.90 -8.27 13.40
C VAL A 440 22.19 -7.61 12.89
N GLU A 441 22.94 -8.28 12.02
CA GLU A 441 24.20 -7.76 11.47
C GLU A 441 24.02 -6.44 10.68
N GLN A 442 22.89 -6.30 9.97
CA GLN A 442 22.59 -5.07 9.23
C GLN A 442 22.15 -3.92 10.15
N LEU A 443 21.36 -4.21 11.20
CA LEU A 443 20.95 -3.20 12.20
C LEU A 443 22.12 -2.74 13.08
N GLU A 444 23.04 -3.63 13.45
CA GLU A 444 24.28 -3.27 14.16
C GLU A 444 25.19 -2.32 13.36
N SER A 445 25.03 -2.30 12.03
CA SER A 445 25.78 -1.45 11.10
C SER A 445 25.19 -0.04 10.92
N PHE A 446 24.03 0.28 11.51
CA PHE A 446 23.37 1.59 11.41
C PHE A 446 24.29 2.78 11.72
N GLY A 447 25.14 2.68 12.76
CA GLY A 447 26.02 3.76 13.20
C GLY A 447 27.07 4.21 12.16
N GLU A 448 27.31 3.44 11.09
CA GLU A 448 28.22 3.81 9.98
C GLU A 448 27.52 4.50 8.79
N ALA A 449 26.18 4.52 8.74
CA ALA A 449 25.43 5.31 7.77
C ALA A 449 25.70 6.82 7.96
N ASP A 450 25.42 7.64 6.95
CA ASP A 450 25.58 9.10 7.07
C ASP A 450 24.26 9.77 7.52
N SER A 451 23.11 9.19 7.14
CA SER A 451 21.77 9.58 7.60
C SER A 451 20.80 8.39 7.60
N ILE A 452 19.79 8.43 8.47
CA ILE A 452 18.76 7.39 8.65
C ILE A 452 17.40 8.08 8.79
N THR A 453 16.45 7.75 7.92
CA THR A 453 15.02 8.05 8.11
C THR A 453 14.42 7.05 9.10
N ILE A 454 13.48 7.47 9.95
CA ILE A 454 12.83 6.63 10.96
C ILE A 454 11.46 7.19 11.33
N ASP A 455 10.39 6.37 11.29
CA ASP A 455 9.03 6.85 11.59
C ASP A 455 8.50 6.36 12.95
N PRO A 456 8.45 7.26 13.96
CA PRO A 456 7.68 7.02 15.19
C PRO A 456 6.22 6.59 14.96
N HIS A 457 5.54 7.08 13.92
CA HIS A 457 4.16 6.67 13.60
C HIS A 457 4.00 5.30 12.92
N LYS A 458 5.11 4.61 12.62
CA LYS A 458 5.12 3.21 12.13
C LYS A 458 5.52 2.28 13.27
N SER A 459 6.74 1.72 13.23
CA SER A 459 7.27 0.80 14.23
C SER A 459 7.42 1.42 15.63
N GLY A 460 7.40 2.76 15.74
CA GLY A 460 7.33 3.46 17.02
C GLY A 460 5.94 3.54 17.65
N LEU A 461 4.87 3.09 16.95
CA LEU A 461 3.49 3.04 17.46
C LEU A 461 3.01 4.35 18.14
N CYS A 462 3.51 5.48 17.66
CA CYS A 462 3.05 6.82 18.02
C CYS A 462 1.92 7.26 17.07
N SER A 463 1.09 8.23 17.49
CA SER A 463 0.04 8.76 16.62
C SER A 463 0.63 9.60 15.48
N TYR A 464 0.06 9.48 14.27
CA TYR A 464 0.36 10.39 13.15
C TYR A 464 -0.03 11.84 13.51
N PRO A 465 0.70 12.87 13.01
CA PRO A 465 1.93 12.78 12.22
C PRO A 465 3.18 12.70 13.11
N ALA A 466 4.09 11.75 12.83
CA ALA A 466 5.41 11.65 13.45
C ALA A 466 6.37 10.80 12.60
N GLY A 467 7.03 11.45 11.63
CA GLY A 467 8.25 10.94 10.99
C GLY A 467 9.51 11.43 11.70
N GLY A 468 10.69 11.09 11.18
CA GLY A 468 11.96 11.54 11.74
C GLY A 468 13.17 11.28 10.85
N LEU A 469 14.20 12.10 11.03
CA LEU A 469 15.46 12.02 10.30
C LEU A 469 16.63 12.24 11.27
N CYS A 470 17.62 11.34 11.22
CA CYS A 470 18.85 11.42 12.01
C CYS A 470 20.09 11.44 11.10
N TYR A 471 20.99 12.40 11.33
CA TYR A 471 22.30 12.49 10.67
C TYR A 471 23.41 12.00 11.61
N ARG A 472 24.38 11.21 11.11
CA ARG A 472 25.58 10.81 11.87
C ARG A 472 26.41 12.04 12.25
N ASP A 473 26.56 12.95 11.30
CA ASP A 473 27.12 14.26 11.50
C ASP A 473 26.01 15.30 11.45
N GLY A 474 25.60 15.80 12.62
CA GLY A 474 24.56 16.81 12.73
C GLY A 474 24.86 18.10 11.99
N ARG A 475 26.10 18.35 11.54
CA ARG A 475 26.43 19.48 10.65
C ARG A 475 25.76 19.35 9.27
N LEU A 476 25.38 18.14 8.83
CA LEU A 476 24.72 17.91 7.53
C LEU A 476 23.43 18.70 7.38
N ARG A 477 22.68 18.91 8.48
CA ARG A 477 21.47 19.75 8.52
C ARG A 477 21.69 21.20 8.08
N LEU A 478 22.94 21.70 8.08
CA LEU A 478 23.24 23.05 7.64
C LEU A 478 23.20 23.17 6.11
N LEU A 479 23.32 22.05 5.38
CA LEU A 479 23.26 22.01 3.92
C LEU A 479 21.85 22.26 3.37
N VAL A 480 20.78 22.08 4.15
CA VAL A 480 19.41 22.53 3.77
C VAL A 480 19.16 24.01 4.07
N THR A 481 20.19 24.73 4.53
CA THR A 481 20.16 26.17 4.78
C THR A 481 21.17 26.91 3.91
N TRP A 482 21.24 28.23 4.03
CA TRP A 482 22.33 29.05 3.45
C TRP A 482 23.56 29.16 4.35
N GLN A 483 23.60 28.50 5.52
CA GLN A 483 24.72 28.57 6.46
C GLN A 483 25.83 27.57 6.11
N SER A 484 27.10 28.00 6.19
CA SER A 484 28.23 27.08 6.12
C SER A 484 28.17 26.06 7.27
N PRO A 485 28.41 24.75 7.01
CA PRO A 485 28.65 23.76 8.05
C PRO A 485 29.76 24.21 9.00
N VAL A 486 29.62 24.06 10.33
CA VAL A 486 30.67 24.34 11.33
C VAL A 486 30.52 23.48 12.58
N ILE A 487 31.59 23.32 13.35
CA ILE A 487 31.57 22.65 14.65
C ILE A 487 30.91 23.59 15.67
N TYR A 488 29.72 23.21 16.15
CA TYR A 488 28.91 24.06 17.04
C TYR A 488 29.24 23.86 18.53
N ARG A 489 29.13 24.95 19.29
CA ARG A 489 28.92 24.92 20.76
C ARG A 489 27.48 25.36 21.05
N SER A 490 26.86 24.76 22.05
CA SER A 490 25.42 24.87 22.33
C SER A 490 24.98 26.27 22.81
N GLY A 491 23.90 26.78 22.22
CA GLY A 491 23.16 27.96 22.69
C GLY A 491 22.06 28.35 21.69
N ASP A 492 20.82 28.43 22.18
CA ASP A 492 19.62 29.04 21.57
C ASP A 492 19.49 28.95 20.03
N GLN A 493 18.92 27.84 19.55
CA GLN A 493 18.49 27.72 18.15
C GLN A 493 17.11 27.09 18.03
N SER A 494 16.26 27.67 17.18
CA SER A 494 15.09 27.00 16.63
C SER A 494 15.50 25.72 15.92
N ILE A 495 14.70 24.66 16.07
CA ILE A 495 14.89 23.39 15.37
C ILE A 495 14.23 23.39 13.98
N GLY A 496 13.14 24.15 13.81
CA GLY A 496 12.32 24.19 12.59
C GLY A 496 12.90 24.98 11.40
N ILE A 497 14.19 25.30 11.40
CA ILE A 497 14.90 25.89 10.24
C ILE A 497 15.82 24.91 9.52
N TYR A 498 15.89 23.66 9.99
CA TYR A 498 16.85 22.64 9.54
C TYR A 498 16.20 21.51 8.73
N GLY A 499 15.12 21.82 8.01
CA GLY A 499 14.35 20.88 7.21
C GLY A 499 13.52 21.57 6.12
N VAL A 500 12.58 20.84 5.51
CA VAL A 500 11.63 21.33 4.49
C VAL A 500 10.43 22.04 5.12
N GLU A 501 10.04 21.62 6.32
CA GLU A 501 8.85 22.12 7.02
C GLU A 501 9.08 23.49 7.68
N GLY A 502 7.97 24.20 7.94
CA GLY A 502 7.94 25.43 8.72
C GLY A 502 7.24 25.22 10.07
N SER A 503 6.01 25.73 10.18
CA SER A 503 5.17 25.49 11.37
C SER A 503 4.91 24.01 11.57
N LYS A 504 5.22 23.50 12.77
CA LYS A 504 5.14 22.07 13.11
C LYS A 504 4.70 21.87 14.56
N PRO A 505 3.86 20.86 14.86
CA PRO A 505 3.23 20.71 16.15
C PRO A 505 4.22 20.21 17.21
N GLY A 506 4.50 21.02 18.24
CA GLY A 506 5.25 20.55 19.42
C GLY A 506 4.55 19.41 20.18
N ALA A 507 3.27 19.17 19.89
CA ALA A 507 2.51 18.01 20.36
C ALA A 507 3.05 16.68 19.82
N ALA A 508 3.51 16.61 18.57
CA ALA A 508 4.12 15.40 18.02
C ALA A 508 5.41 15.05 18.79
N ALA A 509 6.29 16.04 18.99
CA ALA A 509 7.50 15.87 19.79
C ALA A 509 7.22 15.44 21.23
N ALA A 510 6.18 15.98 21.87
CA ALA A 510 5.79 15.60 23.23
C ALA A 510 5.22 14.16 23.32
N GLY A 511 4.42 13.73 22.33
CA GLY A 511 3.93 12.35 22.23
C GLY A 511 5.07 11.34 22.05
N VAL A 512 5.96 11.58 21.08
CA VAL A 512 7.12 10.71 20.83
C VAL A 512 8.04 10.67 22.06
N TRP A 513 8.32 11.82 22.69
CA TRP A 513 9.11 11.91 23.91
C TRP A 513 8.52 11.07 25.06
N LEU A 514 7.23 11.23 25.35
CA LEU A 514 6.60 10.49 26.46
C LEU A 514 6.58 8.99 26.19
N SER A 515 6.39 8.59 24.92
CA SER A 515 6.51 7.19 24.51
C SER A 515 7.92 6.63 24.70
N HIS A 516 8.96 7.38 24.33
CA HIS A 516 10.35 6.99 24.54
C HIS A 516 10.73 6.87 26.02
N GLU A 517 10.24 7.75 26.89
CA GLU A 517 10.54 7.72 28.33
C GLU A 517 9.78 6.61 29.07
N VAL A 518 8.51 6.32 28.70
CA VAL A 518 7.69 5.28 29.37
C VAL A 518 8.04 3.87 28.88
N ILE A 519 8.23 3.69 27.58
CA ILE A 519 8.51 2.38 26.98
C ILE A 519 10.01 2.08 27.03
N GLY A 520 10.85 3.04 26.63
CA GLY A 520 12.31 2.90 26.58
C GLY A 520 12.83 2.36 25.24
N LEU A 521 13.70 3.13 24.58
CA LEU A 521 14.39 2.72 23.34
C LEU A 521 15.52 1.71 23.62
N ASN A 522 15.18 0.49 24.04
CA ASN A 522 16.13 -0.58 24.37
C ASN A 522 15.45 -1.97 24.36
N LYS A 523 16.24 -3.03 24.52
CA LYS A 523 15.79 -4.44 24.52
C LYS A 523 14.64 -4.75 25.49
N ASN A 524 14.56 -4.01 26.60
CA ASN A 524 13.58 -4.22 27.67
C ASN A 524 12.27 -3.45 27.44
N GLY A 525 12.29 -2.44 26.57
CA GLY A 525 11.18 -1.58 26.20
C GLY A 525 10.64 -1.90 24.80
N TYR A 526 10.94 -1.03 23.83
CA TYR A 526 10.57 -1.23 22.42
C TYR A 526 11.08 -2.56 21.86
N GLY A 527 12.25 -3.04 22.32
CA GLY A 527 12.76 -4.34 21.90
C GLY A 527 11.91 -5.52 22.38
N THR A 528 11.20 -5.38 23.52
CA THR A 528 10.19 -6.35 23.97
C THR A 528 8.96 -6.29 23.10
N LEU A 529 8.39 -5.09 22.92
CA LEU A 529 7.19 -4.84 22.12
C LEU A 529 7.33 -5.34 20.67
N LEU A 530 8.43 -4.97 20.01
CA LEU A 530 8.70 -5.41 18.64
C LEU A 530 9.05 -6.90 18.58
N GLY A 531 9.72 -7.45 19.60
CA GLY A 531 10.01 -8.89 19.65
C GLY A 531 8.79 -9.79 19.88
N GLU A 532 7.76 -9.30 20.59
CA GLU A 532 6.45 -9.97 20.67
C GLU A 532 5.72 -9.88 19.32
N GLY A 533 5.77 -8.73 18.62
CA GLY A 533 5.24 -8.60 17.25
C GLY A 533 5.95 -9.50 16.22
N VAL A 534 7.29 -9.58 16.27
CA VAL A 534 8.10 -10.47 15.43
C VAL A 534 7.73 -11.94 15.68
N PHE A 535 7.53 -12.33 16.94
CA PHE A 535 7.05 -13.67 17.28
C PHE A 535 5.68 -13.97 16.66
N THR A 536 4.71 -13.06 16.81
CA THR A 536 3.38 -13.19 16.17
C THR A 536 3.48 -13.31 14.66
N CYS A 537 4.30 -12.47 14.02
CA CYS A 537 4.50 -12.47 12.58
C CYS A 537 5.17 -13.76 12.06
N ALA A 538 6.14 -14.30 12.79
CA ALA A 538 6.78 -15.59 12.46
C ALA A 538 5.80 -16.77 12.64
N ARG A 539 4.93 -16.75 13.66
CA ARG A 539 3.85 -17.75 13.81
C ARG A 539 2.80 -17.66 12.71
N LEU A 540 2.45 -16.46 12.23
CA LEU A 540 1.58 -16.29 11.06
C LEU A 540 2.24 -16.86 9.80
N HIS A 541 3.52 -16.54 9.53
CA HIS A 541 4.26 -17.13 8.41
C HIS A 541 4.27 -18.67 8.48
N ALA A 542 4.52 -19.25 9.65
CA ALA A 542 4.49 -20.70 9.87
C ALA A 542 3.12 -21.32 9.51
N ASN A 543 2.02 -20.62 9.79
CA ASN A 543 0.68 -21.01 9.33
C ASN A 543 0.58 -20.89 7.81
N TRP A 544 0.88 -19.74 7.21
CA TRP A 544 0.79 -19.52 5.76
C TRP A 544 1.60 -20.54 4.95
N ALA A 545 2.82 -20.86 5.38
CA ALA A 545 3.70 -21.84 4.74
C ALA A 545 3.19 -23.30 4.80
N THR A 546 2.23 -23.60 5.68
CA THR A 546 1.75 -24.96 5.95
C THR A 546 0.23 -25.15 5.80
N LEU A 547 -0.50 -24.09 5.45
CA LEU A 547 -1.97 -24.01 5.43
C LEU A 547 -2.62 -24.92 4.38
N SER A 548 -2.00 -25.02 3.21
CA SER A 548 -2.42 -25.90 2.11
C SER A 548 -1.66 -27.22 2.12
N THR A 549 -2.36 -28.27 1.71
CA THR A 549 -1.86 -29.65 1.56
C THR A 549 -2.15 -30.16 0.14
N ASP A 550 -1.68 -31.37 -0.18
CA ASP A 550 -1.99 -32.01 -1.47
C ASP A 550 -3.50 -32.27 -1.66
N ALA A 551 -4.23 -32.48 -0.56
CA ALA A 551 -5.67 -32.74 -0.56
C ALA A 551 -6.53 -31.50 -0.86
N ASP A 552 -6.07 -30.30 -0.45
CA ASP A 552 -6.79 -29.04 -0.68
C ASP A 552 -6.81 -28.68 -2.17
N ASP A 553 -7.91 -28.09 -2.64
CA ASP A 553 -8.06 -27.57 -4.01
C ASP A 553 -7.41 -26.19 -4.22
N PHE A 554 -6.74 -25.67 -3.19
CA PHE A 554 -5.98 -24.43 -3.23
C PHE A 554 -4.53 -24.66 -2.74
N ILE A 555 -3.66 -23.72 -3.09
CA ILE A 555 -2.29 -23.59 -2.59
C ILE A 555 -2.14 -22.19 -2.01
N VAL A 556 -1.52 -22.07 -0.85
CA VAL A 556 -1.05 -20.79 -0.29
C VAL A 556 0.47 -20.86 -0.22
N THR A 557 1.15 -19.90 -0.84
CA THR A 557 2.62 -19.82 -0.82
C THR A 557 3.06 -18.45 -0.31
N PRO A 558 3.76 -18.36 0.84
CA PRO A 558 4.38 -17.12 1.26
C PRO A 558 5.59 -16.80 0.38
N PHE A 559 5.84 -15.52 0.13
CA PHE A 559 6.98 -15.02 -0.64
C PHE A 559 8.31 -15.45 -0.02
N ASN A 560 8.47 -15.24 1.29
CA ASN A 560 9.66 -15.68 2.02
C ASN A 560 9.73 -17.22 1.99
N ARG A 561 10.92 -17.74 1.70
CA ARG A 561 11.18 -19.17 1.52
C ARG A 561 11.45 -19.82 2.88
N LEU A 562 10.93 -21.02 3.07
CA LEU A 562 11.34 -21.89 4.18
C LEU A 562 12.84 -22.24 4.03
N PRO A 563 13.58 -22.51 5.12
CA PRO A 563 15.02 -22.83 5.01
C PRO A 563 15.32 -23.99 4.05
N ALA A 564 14.50 -25.05 4.01
CA ALA A 564 14.67 -26.15 3.07
C ALA A 564 14.50 -25.72 1.59
N GLU A 565 13.71 -24.67 1.31
CA GLU A 565 13.59 -24.07 -0.03
C GLU A 565 14.76 -23.11 -0.34
N VAL A 566 15.40 -22.53 0.67
CA VAL A 566 16.63 -21.73 0.52
C VAL A 566 17.82 -22.63 0.21
N ASP A 567 17.91 -23.76 0.92
CA ASP A 567 18.95 -24.79 0.76
C ASP A 567 18.80 -25.65 -0.50
N CYS A 568 17.80 -25.36 -1.35
CA CYS A 568 17.46 -26.12 -2.57
C CYS A 568 17.17 -27.61 -2.31
N GLY A 569 16.52 -27.91 -1.17
CA GLY A 569 16.09 -29.26 -0.80
C GLY A 569 15.05 -29.85 -1.75
N SER A 570 14.94 -31.17 -1.72
CA SER A 570 13.92 -31.92 -2.46
C SER A 570 12.49 -31.63 -1.95
N PRO A 571 11.44 -31.89 -2.75
CA PRO A 571 10.05 -31.77 -2.29
C PRO A 571 9.75 -32.55 -1.00
N GLU A 572 10.40 -33.70 -0.83
CA GLU A 572 10.30 -34.58 0.35
C GLU A 572 10.91 -33.92 1.60
N GLU A 573 12.04 -33.22 1.47
CA GLU A 573 12.67 -32.46 2.56
C GLU A 573 11.88 -31.21 2.92
N ILE A 574 11.31 -30.51 1.93
CA ILE A 574 10.44 -29.36 2.12
C ILE A 574 9.16 -29.77 2.86
N GLU A 575 8.50 -30.85 2.44
CA GLU A 575 7.28 -31.32 3.13
C GLU A 575 7.59 -31.83 4.54
N LYS A 576 8.72 -32.52 4.75
CA LYS A 576 9.18 -32.91 6.10
C LYS A 576 9.41 -31.69 7.01
N GLN A 577 9.90 -30.57 6.47
CA GLN A 577 10.01 -29.32 7.23
C GLN A 577 8.62 -28.73 7.53
N LYS A 578 7.69 -28.76 6.57
CA LYS A 578 6.29 -28.34 6.79
C LYS A 578 5.59 -29.20 7.85
N GLU A 579 5.76 -30.52 7.84
CA GLU A 579 5.26 -31.44 8.89
C GLU A 579 5.82 -31.08 10.26
N PHE A 580 7.12 -30.80 10.36
CA PHE A 580 7.75 -30.35 11.60
C PHE A 580 7.14 -29.03 12.08
N ILE A 581 6.97 -28.03 11.20
CA ILE A 581 6.33 -26.75 11.51
C ILE A 581 4.89 -26.95 12.00
N ARG A 582 4.08 -27.75 11.30
CA ARG A 582 2.68 -28.06 11.71
C ARG A 582 2.65 -28.65 13.12
N LYS A 583 3.55 -29.58 13.44
CA LYS A 583 3.56 -30.31 14.71
C LYS A 583 4.19 -29.53 15.88
N HIS A 584 5.26 -28.78 15.63
CA HIS A 584 6.10 -28.18 16.69
C HIS A 584 5.96 -26.64 16.81
N ILE A 585 5.29 -25.95 15.88
CA ILE A 585 5.13 -24.48 15.88
C ILE A 585 3.66 -24.05 15.78
N VAL A 586 2.91 -24.63 14.84
CA VAL A 586 1.51 -24.23 14.59
C VAL A 586 0.58 -24.80 15.66
N ASN A 587 0.57 -26.12 15.86
CA ASN A 587 -0.37 -26.82 16.74
C ASN A 587 0.12 -26.95 18.20
N VAL A 588 0.82 -25.93 18.71
CA VAL A 588 1.31 -25.88 20.10
C VAL A 588 1.03 -24.51 20.73
N ASP A 589 0.91 -24.49 22.06
CA ASP A 589 0.84 -23.25 22.84
C ASP A 589 2.22 -22.58 22.93
N ASN A 590 2.23 -21.30 23.30
CA ASN A 590 3.45 -20.50 23.38
C ASN A 590 4.44 -21.02 24.44
N LYS A 591 3.98 -21.53 25.59
CA LYS A 591 4.85 -22.01 26.68
C LYS A 591 5.53 -23.34 26.30
N THR A 592 4.90 -24.14 25.46
CA THR A 592 5.49 -25.35 24.86
C THR A 592 6.48 -24.99 23.76
N LEU A 593 6.09 -24.14 22.80
CA LEU A 593 6.96 -23.67 21.71
C LEU A 593 8.25 -23.02 22.22
N ALA A 594 8.17 -22.14 23.20
CA ALA A 594 9.34 -21.44 23.76
C ALA A 594 10.31 -22.36 24.55
N LYS A 595 9.97 -23.65 24.74
CA LYS A 595 10.84 -24.67 25.36
C LYS A 595 11.39 -25.69 24.36
N ASP A 596 10.84 -25.76 23.15
CA ASP A 596 11.35 -26.61 22.07
C ASP A 596 12.45 -25.83 21.33
N GLU A 597 13.70 -26.05 21.74
CA GLU A 597 14.87 -25.37 21.19
C GLU A 597 14.96 -25.54 19.66
N ALA A 598 14.62 -26.71 19.11
CA ALA A 598 14.69 -26.94 17.67
C ALA A 598 13.60 -26.14 16.93
N ALA A 599 12.39 -26.10 17.46
CA ALA A 599 11.31 -25.28 16.92
C ALA A 599 11.60 -23.78 17.05
N TRP A 600 12.18 -23.34 18.16
CA TRP A 600 12.55 -21.96 18.43
C TRP A 600 13.68 -21.46 17.51
N GLN A 601 14.70 -22.27 17.27
CA GLN A 601 15.76 -21.94 16.33
C GLN A 601 15.24 -21.84 14.89
N LEU A 602 14.33 -22.74 14.47
CA LEU A 602 13.66 -22.66 13.17
C LEU A 602 12.80 -21.39 13.06
N LEU A 603 11.98 -21.09 14.07
CA LEU A 603 11.03 -19.97 14.07
C LEU A 603 11.70 -18.61 13.81
N LYS A 604 12.92 -18.39 14.33
CA LYS A 604 13.73 -17.18 14.08
C LYS A 604 14.15 -16.98 12.61
N THR A 605 13.98 -17.99 11.77
CA THR A 605 14.28 -17.95 10.32
C THR A 605 13.05 -17.91 9.43
N LEU A 606 11.83 -17.91 10.02
CA LEU A 606 10.56 -17.88 9.31
C LEU A 606 10.03 -16.44 9.17
N GLY A 607 9.48 -16.11 8.00
CA GLY A 607 8.90 -14.78 7.72
C GLY A 607 9.84 -13.83 6.97
N GLY A 608 9.36 -12.60 6.76
CA GLY A 608 10.21 -11.49 6.30
C GLY A 608 11.16 -10.98 7.37
N ASP A 609 12.21 -10.26 6.94
CA ASP A 609 13.28 -9.80 7.83
C ASP A 609 12.76 -8.93 8.99
N LEU A 610 11.71 -8.13 8.73
CA LEU A 610 11.04 -7.24 9.69
C LEU A 610 9.51 -7.24 9.51
N MET A 611 8.80 -8.13 10.22
CA MET A 611 7.35 -8.09 10.46
C MET A 611 6.40 -7.95 9.25
N ALA A 612 6.78 -8.45 8.07
CA ALA A 612 5.90 -8.51 6.91
C ALA A 612 6.02 -9.85 6.16
N ASN A 613 4.88 -10.40 5.75
CA ASN A 613 4.74 -11.69 5.07
C ASN A 613 3.86 -11.52 3.82
N PRO A 614 4.43 -11.27 2.64
CA PRO A 614 3.68 -11.41 1.40
C PRO A 614 3.30 -12.87 1.19
N MET A 615 2.10 -13.14 0.68
CA MET A 615 1.66 -14.46 0.24
C MET A 615 0.72 -14.35 -0.95
N ALA A 616 0.68 -15.39 -1.78
CA ALA A 616 -0.26 -15.51 -2.87
C ALA A 616 -0.92 -16.89 -2.84
N CYS A 617 -2.14 -16.94 -3.37
CA CYS A 617 -2.93 -18.14 -3.52
C CYS A 617 -2.92 -18.63 -4.98
N ASN A 618 -3.07 -19.93 -5.17
CA ASN A 618 -3.35 -20.55 -6.46
C ASN A 618 -4.34 -21.72 -6.26
N PHE A 619 -4.85 -22.33 -7.33
CA PHE A 619 -5.87 -23.38 -7.26
C PHE A 619 -5.57 -24.58 -8.16
N LYS A 620 -6.14 -25.73 -7.80
CA LYS A 620 -6.12 -26.97 -8.57
C LYS A 620 -7.53 -27.21 -9.09
N TYR A 621 -7.68 -27.52 -10.38
CA TYR A 621 -8.97 -27.83 -11.00
C TYR A 621 -8.95 -29.21 -11.66
N THR A 622 -10.11 -29.76 -11.97
CA THR A 622 -10.23 -31.15 -12.43
C THR A 622 -10.38 -31.22 -13.96
N VAL A 623 -9.54 -32.02 -14.62
CA VAL A 623 -9.62 -32.31 -16.05
C VAL A 623 -9.72 -33.83 -16.22
N GLY A 624 -10.90 -34.32 -16.59
CA GLY A 624 -11.23 -35.75 -16.53
C GLY A 624 -11.14 -36.26 -15.09
N ASP A 625 -10.38 -37.33 -14.85
CA ASP A 625 -10.17 -37.91 -13.51
C ASP A 625 -8.95 -37.32 -12.76
N LYS A 626 -8.31 -36.26 -13.28
CA LYS A 626 -7.06 -35.71 -12.72
C LYS A 626 -7.25 -34.28 -12.20
N LYS A 627 -6.80 -34.02 -10.97
CA LYS A 627 -6.54 -32.64 -10.50
C LYS A 627 -5.25 -32.14 -11.16
N ILE A 628 -5.31 -30.95 -11.75
CA ILE A 628 -4.19 -30.23 -12.39
C ILE A 628 -4.06 -28.87 -11.70
N LEU A 629 -2.82 -28.43 -11.47
CA LEU A 629 -2.53 -27.11 -10.90
C LEU A 629 -2.68 -26.03 -11.99
N ASN A 630 -3.33 -24.92 -11.67
CA ASN A 630 -3.36 -23.75 -12.55
C ASN A 630 -1.95 -23.19 -12.74
N THR A 631 -1.56 -22.97 -14.00
CA THR A 631 -0.28 -22.34 -14.40
C THR A 631 -0.44 -20.86 -14.79
N SER A 632 -1.67 -20.39 -15.01
CA SER A 632 -1.96 -19.01 -15.45
C SER A 632 -1.84 -18.01 -14.31
N VAL A 633 -0.93 -17.04 -14.46
CA VAL A 633 -0.75 -15.91 -13.53
C VAL A 633 -2.01 -15.04 -13.49
N VAL A 634 -2.71 -14.87 -14.62
CA VAL A 634 -3.95 -14.07 -14.67
C VAL A 634 -5.05 -14.68 -13.80
N GLU A 635 -5.26 -15.99 -13.87
CA GLU A 635 -6.28 -16.66 -13.04
C GLU A 635 -5.91 -16.66 -11.56
N ALA A 636 -4.62 -16.78 -11.22
CA ALA A 636 -4.14 -16.57 -9.87
C ALA A 636 -4.34 -15.12 -9.40
N ASN A 637 -4.09 -14.12 -10.25
CA ASN A 637 -4.32 -12.71 -9.92
C ASN A 637 -5.80 -12.42 -9.65
N ILE A 638 -6.71 -12.98 -10.43
CA ILE A 638 -8.15 -12.84 -10.21
C ILE A 638 -8.56 -13.47 -8.87
N MET A 639 -8.09 -14.68 -8.56
CA MET A 639 -8.31 -15.31 -7.25
C MET A 639 -7.78 -14.44 -6.10
N ASN A 640 -6.55 -13.94 -6.18
CA ASN A 640 -5.95 -13.12 -5.12
C ASN A 640 -6.65 -11.76 -4.96
N THR A 641 -7.07 -11.10 -6.05
CA THR A 641 -7.86 -9.87 -6.00
C THR A 641 -9.23 -10.09 -5.35
N ARG A 642 -9.91 -11.20 -5.67
CA ARG A 642 -11.20 -11.56 -5.05
C ARG A 642 -11.05 -11.84 -3.55
N ILE A 643 -10.01 -12.60 -3.16
CA ILE A 643 -9.67 -12.80 -1.74
C ILE A 643 -9.43 -11.45 -1.07
N PHE A 644 -8.60 -10.57 -1.66
CA PHE A 644 -8.29 -9.24 -1.13
C PHE A 644 -9.55 -8.41 -0.87
N ASN A 645 -10.51 -8.37 -1.81
CA ASN A 645 -11.77 -7.65 -1.63
C ASN A 645 -12.56 -8.15 -0.39
N ARG A 646 -12.54 -9.46 -0.13
CA ARG A 646 -13.17 -10.08 1.04
C ARG A 646 -12.43 -9.90 2.37
N VAL A 647 -11.12 -9.61 2.33
CA VAL A 647 -10.29 -9.31 3.51
C VAL A 647 -9.86 -7.85 3.57
N SER A 648 -10.64 -6.94 3.01
CA SER A 648 -10.35 -5.50 3.04
C SER A 648 -11.61 -4.63 2.98
N VAL A 649 -11.42 -3.33 3.09
CA VAL A 649 -12.44 -2.28 2.98
C VAL A 649 -11.85 -1.25 2.02
N THR A 650 -12.28 -1.30 0.76
CA THR A 650 -11.75 -0.46 -0.34
C THR A 650 -12.75 0.60 -0.78
N ARG A 651 -14.03 0.42 -0.47
CA ARG A 651 -15.14 1.36 -0.73
C ARG A 651 -15.82 1.71 0.60
N PRO A 652 -16.33 2.94 0.80
CA PRO A 652 -17.08 3.30 2.01
C PRO A 652 -18.29 2.38 2.27
N SER A 653 -18.92 1.85 1.23
CA SER A 653 -20.04 0.90 1.32
C SER A 653 -19.66 -0.48 1.87
N ASN A 654 -18.36 -0.82 2.01
CA ASN A 654 -17.96 -2.09 2.61
C ASN A 654 -18.09 -2.05 4.14
N GLU A 655 -19.03 -2.83 4.69
CA GLU A 655 -19.19 -2.92 6.15
C GLU A 655 -17.98 -3.60 6.83
N VAL A 656 -17.23 -2.83 7.60
CA VAL A 656 -16.11 -3.29 8.46
C VAL A 656 -16.47 -4.54 9.27
N LYS A 657 -17.70 -4.63 9.78
CA LYS A 657 -18.17 -5.73 10.63
C LYS A 657 -18.36 -7.08 9.91
N LYS A 658 -18.39 -7.10 8.57
CA LYS A 658 -18.55 -8.31 7.75
C LYS A 658 -17.21 -8.93 7.34
N ARG A 659 -16.06 -8.36 7.75
CA ARG A 659 -14.72 -8.83 7.37
C ARG A 659 -14.09 -9.63 8.52
N GLU A 660 -13.77 -10.90 8.28
CA GLU A 660 -13.15 -11.79 9.28
C GLU A 660 -11.69 -11.41 9.59
N LEU A 661 -10.94 -10.95 8.60
CA LEU A 661 -9.60 -10.40 8.80
C LEU A 661 -9.35 -9.25 7.83
N PHE A 662 -8.34 -8.45 8.12
CA PHE A 662 -7.91 -7.36 7.26
C PHE A 662 -6.47 -7.58 6.80
N LEU A 663 -6.28 -7.79 5.50
CA LEU A 663 -4.99 -7.79 4.83
C LEU A 663 -4.87 -6.56 3.91
N THR A 664 -3.69 -6.34 3.35
CA THR A 664 -3.54 -5.46 2.18
C THR A 664 -3.06 -6.27 0.97
N SER A 665 -2.86 -5.64 -0.18
CA SER A 665 -2.36 -6.30 -1.40
C SER A 665 -1.40 -5.39 -2.15
N SER A 666 -0.56 -5.98 -3.00
CA SER A 666 0.33 -5.28 -3.91
C SER A 666 0.56 -6.11 -5.17
N GLN A 667 0.87 -5.45 -6.28
CA GLN A 667 1.23 -6.10 -7.54
C GLN A 667 2.75 -6.10 -7.70
N PHE A 668 3.35 -7.28 -7.71
CA PHE A 668 4.78 -7.47 -7.93
C PHE A 668 5.05 -7.53 -9.42
N SER A 669 5.77 -6.55 -9.95
CA SER A 669 6.02 -6.47 -11.39
C SER A 669 7.26 -7.23 -11.85
N GLN A 670 7.15 -7.95 -12.97
CA GLN A 670 8.25 -8.72 -13.54
C GLN A 670 9.43 -7.81 -13.92
N LYS A 671 9.15 -6.55 -14.28
CA LYS A 671 10.13 -5.48 -14.52
C LYS A 671 10.96 -5.12 -13.27
N ASN A 672 10.33 -5.04 -12.09
CA ASN A 672 11.01 -4.59 -10.87
C ASN A 672 11.67 -5.76 -10.11
N TYR A 673 11.07 -6.95 -10.15
CA TYR A 673 11.51 -8.09 -9.35
C TYR A 673 12.35 -9.11 -10.13
N GLY A 674 12.25 -9.18 -11.46
CA GLY A 674 13.05 -10.10 -12.27
C GLY A 674 12.95 -11.55 -11.81
N GLU A 675 14.10 -12.22 -11.66
CA GLU A 675 14.17 -13.62 -11.20
C GLU A 675 13.57 -13.82 -9.79
N CYS A 676 13.52 -12.80 -8.94
CA CYS A 676 12.85 -12.90 -7.63
C CYS A 676 11.36 -13.24 -7.79
N LEU A 677 10.67 -12.60 -8.74
CA LEU A 677 9.27 -12.90 -9.02
C LEU A 677 9.12 -14.21 -9.80
N THR A 678 10.03 -14.50 -10.72
CA THR A 678 10.03 -15.77 -11.48
C THR A 678 10.18 -16.98 -10.53
N ALA A 679 11.06 -16.90 -9.53
CA ALA A 679 11.22 -17.92 -8.51
C ALA A 679 9.98 -18.04 -7.60
N TYR A 680 9.33 -16.93 -7.25
CA TYR A 680 8.10 -16.94 -6.46
C TYR A 680 6.92 -17.56 -7.23
N LYS A 681 6.70 -17.16 -8.50
CA LYS A 681 5.71 -17.77 -9.40
C LYS A 681 5.93 -19.27 -9.56
N ARG A 682 7.17 -19.73 -9.75
CA ARG A 682 7.50 -21.16 -9.85
C ARG A 682 7.09 -21.96 -8.60
N ARG A 683 7.21 -21.39 -7.40
CA ARG A 683 6.76 -22.04 -6.14
C ARG A 683 5.23 -22.16 -6.03
N LEU A 684 4.48 -21.26 -6.67
CA LEU A 684 3.03 -21.34 -6.83
C LEU A 684 2.59 -22.30 -7.96
N GLY A 685 3.53 -22.80 -8.77
CA GLY A 685 3.25 -23.55 -10.01
C GLY A 685 2.84 -22.67 -11.19
N LEU A 686 3.14 -21.37 -11.15
CA LEU A 686 2.80 -20.40 -12.19
C LEU A 686 4.00 -20.15 -13.12
N GLU A 687 3.70 -19.94 -14.41
CA GLU A 687 4.68 -19.62 -15.45
C GLU A 687 4.26 -18.36 -16.24
N GLY A 688 5.16 -17.82 -17.07
CA GLY A 688 4.89 -16.64 -17.90
C GLY A 688 5.50 -15.33 -17.38
N PRO A 689 5.49 -14.26 -18.20
CA PRO A 689 6.15 -12.98 -17.92
C PRO A 689 5.31 -12.03 -17.05
N ASP A 690 4.07 -12.38 -16.71
CA ASP A 690 3.10 -11.45 -16.14
C ASP A 690 3.38 -11.05 -14.68
N ASP A 691 2.87 -9.90 -14.29
CA ASP A 691 2.94 -9.36 -12.93
C ASP A 691 2.01 -10.15 -11.99
N LEU A 692 2.36 -10.30 -10.70
CA LEU A 692 1.63 -11.11 -9.73
C LEU A 692 1.00 -10.26 -8.62
N CYS A 693 -0.31 -10.39 -8.40
CA CYS A 693 -1.00 -9.85 -7.24
C CYS A 693 -0.69 -10.72 -6.00
N SER A 694 -0.01 -10.15 -5.02
CA SER A 694 0.25 -10.78 -3.72
C SER A 694 -0.58 -10.11 -2.64
N LEU A 695 -1.19 -10.92 -1.77
CA LEU A 695 -1.69 -10.46 -0.48
C LEU A 695 -0.48 -10.12 0.41
N LEU A 696 -0.62 -9.10 1.25
CA LEU A 696 0.41 -8.65 2.17
C LEU A 696 -0.11 -8.74 3.61
N ASN A 697 0.63 -9.47 4.44
CA ASN A 697 0.39 -9.57 5.87
C ASN A 697 1.48 -8.80 6.66
N VAL A 698 1.16 -7.59 7.14
CA VAL A 698 1.98 -6.87 8.13
C VAL A 698 1.35 -7.02 9.51
N THR A 699 2.09 -7.60 10.46
CA THR A 699 1.60 -7.85 11.82
C THR A 699 2.50 -7.20 12.85
N MET A 700 1.98 -6.15 13.49
CA MET A 700 2.62 -5.41 14.58
C MET A 700 2.07 -5.79 15.95
N SER A 701 1.05 -6.65 15.99
CA SER A 701 0.28 -6.93 17.20
C SER A 701 1.05 -7.84 18.17
N PRO A 702 1.26 -7.41 19.43
CA PRO A 702 1.74 -8.29 20.49
C PRO A 702 0.59 -9.08 21.13
N TRP A 703 -0.66 -8.89 20.68
CA TRP A 703 -1.84 -9.51 21.29
C TRP A 703 -1.78 -11.04 21.24
N PRO A 704 -2.31 -11.73 22.25
CA PRO A 704 -1.88 -13.09 22.55
C PRO A 704 -2.13 -14.05 21.39
N THR A 705 -1.02 -14.60 20.90
CA THR A 705 -0.95 -15.86 20.15
C THR A 705 -1.18 -17.08 21.06
N ASP A 706 -1.31 -16.85 22.36
CA ASP A 706 -1.73 -17.79 23.38
C ASP A 706 -3.27 -17.86 23.44
N GLY A 707 -3.86 -19.05 23.61
CA GLY A 707 -5.32 -19.24 23.50
C GLY A 707 -5.86 -19.30 22.06
N ASN A 708 -5.02 -19.71 21.10
CA ASN A 708 -5.35 -20.07 19.71
C ASN A 708 -6.04 -19.02 18.81
N PHE A 709 -6.30 -17.79 19.24
CA PHE A 709 -7.01 -16.79 18.41
C PHE A 709 -6.42 -16.64 16.99
N LEU A 710 -5.09 -16.66 16.87
CA LEU A 710 -4.38 -16.64 15.59
C LEU A 710 -4.81 -17.79 14.67
N THR A 711 -4.76 -19.03 15.16
CA THR A 711 -5.05 -20.23 14.35
C THR A 711 -6.56 -20.41 14.14
N ASP A 712 -7.33 -20.37 15.22
CA ASP A 712 -8.75 -20.76 15.24
C ASP A 712 -9.70 -19.68 14.71
N VAL A 713 -9.21 -18.43 14.56
CA VAL A 713 -10.01 -17.30 14.05
C VAL A 713 -9.39 -16.70 12.78
N VAL A 714 -8.15 -16.20 12.86
CA VAL A 714 -7.54 -15.46 11.74
C VAL A 714 -7.15 -16.40 10.59
N VAL A 715 -6.44 -17.49 10.89
CA VAL A 715 -6.00 -18.47 9.88
C VAL A 715 -7.17 -19.32 9.39
N ALA A 716 -8.06 -19.76 10.28
CA ALA A 716 -9.27 -20.51 9.93
C ALA A 716 -10.21 -19.71 9.01
N GLY A 717 -10.53 -18.47 9.36
CA GLY A 717 -11.37 -17.59 8.53
C GLY A 717 -10.73 -17.25 7.18
N PHE A 718 -9.39 -17.09 7.14
CA PHE A 718 -8.67 -16.96 5.87
C PHE A 718 -8.77 -18.24 5.02
N LYS A 719 -8.61 -19.43 5.61
CA LYS A 719 -8.74 -20.71 4.89
C LYS A 719 -10.14 -20.89 4.29
N GLU A 720 -11.20 -20.55 5.02
CA GLU A 720 -12.57 -20.60 4.52
C GLU A 720 -12.77 -19.70 3.29
N ILE A 721 -12.32 -18.44 3.37
CA ILE A 721 -12.36 -17.50 2.22
C ILE A 721 -11.56 -18.05 1.03
N VAL A 722 -10.33 -18.52 1.24
CA VAL A 722 -9.48 -19.07 0.16
C VAL A 722 -10.11 -20.32 -0.48
N GLN A 723 -10.74 -21.18 0.31
CA GLN A 723 -11.42 -22.38 -0.19
C GLN A 723 -12.66 -22.04 -1.02
N GLU A 724 -13.46 -21.05 -0.59
CA GLU A 724 -14.59 -20.55 -1.37
C GLU A 724 -14.14 -19.91 -2.68
N GLU A 725 -13.15 -19.00 -2.66
CA GLU A 725 -12.63 -18.38 -3.89
C GLU A 725 -11.93 -19.41 -4.81
N ALA A 726 -11.37 -20.49 -4.26
CA ALA A 726 -10.88 -21.61 -5.07
C ALA A 726 -12.03 -22.35 -5.77
N HIS A 727 -13.17 -22.60 -5.09
CA HIS A 727 -14.34 -23.16 -5.75
C HIS A 727 -14.84 -22.26 -6.90
N TYR A 728 -14.84 -20.93 -6.74
CA TYR A 728 -15.14 -20.00 -7.82
C TYR A 728 -14.13 -20.09 -8.96
N ALA A 729 -12.83 -20.08 -8.67
CA ALA A 729 -11.78 -20.19 -9.68
C ALA A 729 -11.85 -21.53 -10.44
N ILE A 730 -12.21 -22.63 -9.77
CA ILE A 730 -12.41 -23.95 -10.38
C ILE A 730 -13.63 -23.95 -11.29
N ALA A 731 -14.79 -23.49 -10.81
CA ALA A 731 -16.02 -23.42 -11.62
C ALA A 731 -15.81 -22.57 -12.87
N ARG A 732 -15.16 -21.40 -12.70
CA ARG A 732 -14.77 -20.47 -13.77
C ARG A 732 -13.89 -21.11 -14.84
N ASN A 733 -12.95 -21.98 -14.46
CA ASN A 733 -11.94 -22.58 -15.35
C ASN A 733 -12.25 -24.03 -15.78
N THR A 734 -13.37 -24.61 -15.34
CA THR A 734 -13.81 -25.95 -15.71
C THR A 734 -14.87 -25.89 -16.81
N THR A 735 -14.69 -26.66 -17.89
CA THR A 735 -15.72 -26.76 -18.93
C THR A 735 -16.91 -27.59 -18.44
N SER A 736 -18.11 -27.04 -18.55
CA SER A 736 -19.38 -27.66 -18.16
C SER A 736 -20.49 -27.37 -19.18
N PRO A 737 -21.62 -28.11 -19.15
CA PRO A 737 -22.80 -27.76 -19.93
C PRO A 737 -23.37 -26.39 -19.54
N ASP A 738 -23.59 -25.51 -20.52
CA ASP A 738 -24.01 -24.12 -20.29
C ASP A 738 -24.97 -23.58 -21.39
N LEU A 739 -25.51 -22.38 -21.18
CA LEU A 739 -26.34 -21.66 -22.14
C LEU A 739 -25.50 -20.69 -22.98
N HIS A 740 -25.31 -21.02 -24.26
CA HIS A 740 -24.53 -20.26 -25.24
C HIS A 740 -25.47 -19.38 -26.07
N GLY A 741 -25.35 -18.06 -25.89
CA GLY A 741 -26.05 -17.06 -26.70
C GLY A 741 -25.29 -16.72 -27.98
N PHE A 742 -26.03 -16.42 -29.04
CA PHE A 742 -25.51 -16.01 -30.33
C PHE A 742 -26.30 -14.82 -30.89
N VAL A 743 -25.63 -13.74 -31.28
CA VAL A 743 -26.20 -12.65 -32.07
C VAL A 743 -26.54 -13.17 -33.47
N MET A 744 -27.81 -13.07 -33.84
CA MET A 744 -28.30 -13.48 -35.16
C MET A 744 -28.04 -12.38 -36.19
N GLN A 745 -27.30 -12.70 -37.25
CA GLN A 745 -26.95 -11.76 -38.31
C GLN A 745 -27.32 -12.30 -39.69
N GLY A 746 -28.03 -11.48 -40.48
CA GLY A 746 -28.36 -11.77 -41.87
C GLY A 746 -29.46 -12.82 -42.09
N ASP A 747 -29.85 -13.00 -43.35
CA ASP A 747 -30.91 -13.93 -43.77
C ASP A 747 -30.54 -14.81 -44.98
N SER A 748 -29.30 -14.76 -45.47
CA SER A 748 -28.80 -15.71 -46.47
C SER A 748 -27.26 -15.73 -46.59
N PRO A 749 -26.54 -16.68 -45.97
CA PRO A 749 -27.00 -17.58 -44.90
C PRO A 749 -27.15 -16.81 -43.57
N LEU A 750 -27.88 -17.40 -42.63
CA LEU A 750 -27.94 -16.92 -41.25
C LEU A 750 -26.60 -17.20 -40.55
N HIS A 751 -25.96 -16.15 -40.05
CA HIS A 751 -24.79 -16.26 -39.17
C HIS A 751 -25.21 -16.10 -37.71
N LEU A 752 -24.54 -16.83 -36.84
CA LEU A 752 -24.72 -16.84 -35.40
C LEU A 752 -23.38 -16.53 -34.76
N VAL A 753 -23.23 -15.31 -34.23
CA VAL A 753 -22.00 -14.81 -33.61
C VAL A 753 -22.12 -15.03 -32.10
N HIS A 754 -21.32 -15.93 -31.54
CA HIS A 754 -21.33 -16.26 -30.12
C HIS A 754 -21.11 -15.01 -29.24
N LEU A 755 -21.73 -14.97 -28.06
CA LEU A 755 -21.46 -13.99 -27.00
C LEU A 755 -20.26 -14.48 -26.16
N PRO A 756 -19.04 -13.94 -26.38
CA PRO A 756 -17.85 -14.44 -25.72
C PRO A 756 -17.71 -13.84 -24.32
N MET A 757 -16.98 -14.54 -23.45
CA MET A 757 -16.50 -13.97 -22.19
C MET A 757 -15.03 -14.34 -22.00
N PHE A 758 -14.17 -13.37 -21.71
CA PHE A 758 -12.80 -13.67 -21.25
C PHE A 758 -12.79 -14.39 -19.90
N ASN A 759 -13.91 -14.33 -19.18
CA ASN A 759 -13.99 -14.63 -17.77
C ASN A 759 -14.73 -15.93 -17.42
N MET A 760 -15.15 -16.72 -18.39
CA MET A 760 -15.82 -18.00 -18.18
C MET A 760 -15.33 -19.03 -19.20
N LYS A 761 -14.77 -20.17 -18.76
CA LYS A 761 -14.20 -21.22 -19.62
C LYS A 761 -15.15 -21.71 -20.72
N ASN A 762 -16.44 -21.76 -20.40
CA ASN A 762 -17.51 -22.15 -21.33
C ASN A 762 -17.64 -21.19 -22.53
N HIS A 763 -17.26 -19.92 -22.36
CA HIS A 763 -17.47 -18.84 -23.33
C HIS A 763 -16.18 -18.18 -23.84
N ARG A 764 -15.00 -18.75 -23.57
CA ARG A 764 -13.67 -18.27 -24.04
C ARG A 764 -13.41 -18.55 -25.53
N TYR A 765 -14.40 -18.28 -26.38
CA TYR A 765 -14.29 -18.44 -27.82
C TYR A 765 -14.99 -17.28 -28.53
N GLN A 766 -14.23 -16.59 -29.38
CA GLN A 766 -14.82 -15.81 -30.46
C GLN A 766 -15.19 -16.78 -31.58
N LEU A 767 -16.49 -16.97 -31.78
CA LEU A 767 -17.04 -18.05 -32.58
C LEU A 767 -18.15 -17.52 -33.49
N ILE A 768 -18.06 -17.83 -34.78
CA ILE A 768 -19.08 -17.55 -35.78
C ILE A 768 -19.46 -18.88 -36.43
N ILE A 769 -20.76 -19.21 -36.40
CA ILE A 769 -21.30 -20.39 -37.08
C ILE A 769 -22.43 -19.99 -38.04
N THR A 770 -22.76 -20.90 -38.97
CA THR A 770 -24.02 -20.87 -39.73
C THR A 770 -24.86 -22.09 -39.36
N GLY A 771 -26.19 -21.98 -39.47
CA GLY A 771 -27.11 -23.07 -39.20
C GLY A 771 -28.49 -22.82 -39.79
N ASP A 772 -29.16 -23.90 -40.19
CA ASP A 772 -30.49 -23.85 -40.84
C ASP A 772 -31.59 -23.92 -39.77
N LEU A 773 -32.51 -22.95 -39.82
CA LEU A 773 -33.74 -22.92 -39.01
C LEU A 773 -34.92 -23.55 -39.78
N PRO A 774 -35.96 -24.08 -39.10
CA PRO A 774 -37.20 -24.48 -39.74
C PRO A 774 -37.85 -23.31 -40.49
N ALA A 775 -38.44 -23.58 -41.65
CA ALA A 775 -38.89 -22.53 -42.57
C ALA A 775 -39.92 -21.55 -41.96
N ASP A 776 -40.81 -22.03 -41.10
CA ASP A 776 -41.79 -21.20 -40.38
C ASP A 776 -41.14 -20.29 -39.32
N VAL A 777 -40.11 -20.79 -38.62
CA VAL A 777 -39.29 -20.01 -37.69
C VAL A 777 -38.46 -18.96 -38.44
N PHE A 778 -37.85 -19.35 -39.56
CA PHE A 778 -36.99 -18.48 -40.34
C PHE A 778 -37.77 -17.33 -41.01
N GLU A 779 -38.92 -17.62 -41.62
CA GLU A 779 -39.79 -16.57 -42.18
C GLU A 779 -40.35 -15.64 -41.10
N LYS A 780 -40.61 -16.13 -39.87
CA LYS A 780 -40.99 -15.28 -38.73
C LYS A 780 -39.86 -14.35 -38.31
N TYR A 781 -38.62 -14.86 -38.19
CA TYR A 781 -37.42 -14.04 -37.92
C TYR A 781 -37.21 -12.98 -39.01
N LYS A 782 -37.20 -13.40 -40.28
CA LYS A 782 -36.98 -12.52 -41.44
C LYS A 782 -38.04 -11.42 -41.57
N SER A 783 -39.31 -11.75 -41.36
CA SER A 783 -40.42 -10.78 -41.40
C SER A 783 -40.29 -9.73 -40.29
N GLU A 784 -39.92 -10.16 -39.09
CA GLU A 784 -39.72 -9.25 -37.95
C GLU A 784 -38.47 -8.38 -38.15
N LYS A 785 -37.35 -8.95 -38.61
CA LYS A 785 -36.09 -8.24 -38.88
C LYS A 785 -36.26 -7.17 -39.98
N ALA A 786 -37.07 -7.46 -41.00
CA ALA A 786 -37.42 -6.48 -42.04
C ALA A 786 -38.29 -5.32 -41.51
N ALA A 787 -39.12 -5.57 -40.49
CA ALA A 787 -39.92 -4.53 -39.83
C ALA A 787 -39.09 -3.71 -38.80
N HIS A 788 -38.12 -4.35 -38.15
CA HIS A 788 -37.27 -3.77 -37.10
C HIS A 788 -35.77 -3.99 -37.38
N PRO A 789 -35.22 -3.35 -38.44
CA PRO A 789 -33.82 -3.55 -38.86
C PRO A 789 -32.78 -3.00 -37.87
N GLU A 790 -33.19 -2.23 -36.86
CA GLU A 790 -32.40 -1.80 -35.71
C GLU A 790 -32.39 -2.77 -34.54
N ALA A 791 -33.31 -3.74 -34.50
CA ALA A 791 -33.42 -4.67 -33.37
C ALA A 791 -32.35 -5.76 -33.44
N VAL A 792 -31.75 -6.06 -32.28
CA VAL A 792 -30.89 -7.22 -32.07
C VAL A 792 -31.77 -8.43 -31.77
N TYR A 793 -31.37 -9.60 -32.27
CA TYR A 793 -32.02 -10.88 -31.97
C TYR A 793 -30.95 -11.85 -31.50
N LEU A 794 -31.22 -12.56 -30.41
CA LEU A 794 -30.34 -13.57 -29.87
C LEU A 794 -30.96 -14.95 -30.07
N LEU A 795 -30.15 -15.92 -30.49
CA LEU A 795 -30.46 -17.34 -30.46
C LEU A 795 -29.67 -18.00 -29.33
N GLY A 796 -30.30 -18.85 -28.53
CA GLY A 796 -29.63 -19.65 -27.51
C GLY A 796 -29.95 -21.13 -27.64
N ASN A 797 -29.07 -22.03 -27.18
CA ASN A 797 -29.46 -23.41 -26.91
C ASN A 797 -30.45 -23.45 -25.73
N LYS A 798 -31.50 -24.26 -25.85
CA LYS A 798 -32.60 -24.32 -24.88
C LYS A 798 -32.24 -25.08 -23.60
N ASN A 799 -31.38 -26.09 -23.72
CA ASN A 799 -30.90 -26.90 -22.60
C ASN A 799 -29.38 -26.69 -22.50
N PRO A 800 -28.80 -26.56 -21.28
CA PRO A 800 -27.36 -26.42 -21.12
C PRO A 800 -26.58 -27.56 -21.78
N ASP A 801 -25.57 -27.21 -22.58
CA ASP A 801 -24.71 -28.17 -23.30
C ASP A 801 -23.28 -27.60 -23.45
N ILE A 802 -22.30 -28.45 -23.76
CA ILE A 802 -20.92 -28.04 -23.97
C ILE A 802 -20.79 -27.47 -25.39
N LEU A 803 -20.26 -26.24 -25.52
CA LEU A 803 -20.13 -25.56 -26.82
C LEU A 803 -19.46 -26.42 -27.89
N GLU A 804 -18.40 -27.15 -27.55
CA GLU A 804 -17.73 -28.05 -28.49
C GLU A 804 -18.58 -29.23 -28.96
N GLU A 805 -19.53 -29.70 -28.14
CA GLU A 805 -20.47 -30.76 -28.52
C GLU A 805 -21.61 -30.19 -29.38
N ILE A 806 -22.09 -28.97 -29.10
CA ILE A 806 -22.99 -28.22 -29.99
C ILE A 806 -22.37 -28.09 -31.40
N LEU A 807 -21.07 -27.79 -31.48
CA LEU A 807 -20.34 -27.68 -32.76
C LEU A 807 -20.13 -29.02 -33.49
N LYS A 808 -20.25 -30.16 -32.81
CA LYS A 808 -20.14 -31.51 -33.40
C LYS A 808 -21.53 -32.13 -33.67
N ALA A 809 -22.58 -31.61 -33.05
CA ALA A 809 -23.93 -32.13 -33.15
C ALA A 809 -24.52 -31.95 -34.56
N THR A 810 -25.39 -32.87 -34.96
CA THR A 810 -26.18 -32.70 -36.19
C THR A 810 -27.28 -31.66 -36.05
N GLU A 811 -27.78 -31.49 -34.81
CA GLU A 811 -28.84 -30.55 -34.45
C GLU A 811 -28.83 -30.27 -32.93
N PHE A 812 -29.32 -29.09 -32.50
CA PHE A 812 -29.61 -28.78 -31.09
C PHE A 812 -30.95 -28.04 -30.92
N GLU A 813 -31.61 -28.21 -29.77
CA GLU A 813 -32.83 -27.44 -29.44
C GLU A 813 -32.50 -26.00 -29.08
N ALA A 814 -33.25 -25.05 -29.63
CA ALA A 814 -32.94 -23.63 -29.49
C ALA A 814 -34.16 -22.75 -29.17
N VAL A 815 -33.86 -21.51 -28.78
CA VAL A 815 -34.79 -20.41 -28.50
C VAL A 815 -34.33 -19.15 -29.23
N ILE A 816 -35.24 -18.23 -29.54
CA ILE A 816 -34.93 -16.91 -30.12
C ILE A 816 -35.66 -15.82 -29.34
N ASP A 817 -34.94 -14.76 -29.01
CA ASP A 817 -35.45 -13.59 -28.29
C ASP A 817 -35.11 -12.26 -28.99
N LYS A 818 -35.86 -11.21 -28.61
CA LYS A 818 -35.71 -9.84 -29.13
C LYS A 818 -34.83 -9.05 -28.15
N GLY A 819 -33.53 -9.04 -28.39
CA GLY A 819 -32.53 -8.65 -27.40
C GLY A 819 -32.19 -9.79 -26.45
N PHE A 820 -31.80 -9.46 -25.22
CA PHE A 820 -31.51 -10.44 -24.17
C PHE A 820 -32.77 -11.22 -23.75
N PRO A 821 -32.63 -12.51 -23.35
CA PRO A 821 -33.74 -13.33 -22.88
C PRO A 821 -34.35 -12.71 -21.60
N PRO A 822 -35.69 -12.77 -21.43
CA PRO A 822 -36.36 -12.19 -20.27
C PRO A 822 -36.14 -13.02 -19.00
N GLU A 823 -36.08 -12.34 -17.85
CA GLU A 823 -35.87 -12.97 -16.52
C GLU A 823 -36.95 -13.99 -16.12
N ASP A 824 -38.14 -13.95 -16.74
CA ASP A 824 -39.24 -14.87 -16.46
C ASP A 824 -39.10 -16.24 -17.15
N GLY A 825 -38.05 -16.44 -17.95
CA GLY A 825 -37.80 -17.68 -18.69
C GLY A 825 -38.78 -17.92 -19.84
N SER A 826 -39.56 -16.91 -20.24
CA SER A 826 -40.30 -16.94 -21.50
C SER A 826 -39.36 -16.71 -22.70
N HIS A 827 -39.78 -17.12 -23.90
CA HIS A 827 -39.01 -16.92 -25.12
C HIS A 827 -39.93 -16.53 -26.28
N TRP A 828 -39.48 -15.65 -27.19
CA TRP A 828 -40.29 -15.20 -28.33
C TRP A 828 -40.52 -16.30 -29.38
N ILE A 829 -39.55 -17.20 -29.55
CA ILE A 829 -39.67 -18.46 -30.30
C ILE A 829 -38.95 -19.57 -29.51
N SER A 830 -39.57 -20.73 -29.35
CA SER A 830 -38.99 -21.88 -28.64
C SER A 830 -39.52 -23.19 -29.24
N GLY A 831 -38.86 -24.31 -28.91
CA GLY A 831 -39.30 -25.65 -29.31
C GLY A 831 -38.94 -26.06 -30.74
N PHE A 832 -37.93 -25.40 -31.33
CA PHE A 832 -37.38 -25.75 -32.64
C PHE A 832 -35.94 -26.25 -32.51
N LYS A 833 -35.37 -26.74 -33.62
CA LYS A 833 -33.97 -27.18 -33.68
C LYS A 833 -33.20 -26.43 -34.76
N VAL A 834 -31.94 -26.10 -34.48
CA VAL A 834 -30.96 -25.64 -35.48
C VAL A 834 -30.30 -26.87 -36.08
N THR A 835 -30.07 -26.89 -37.39
CA THR A 835 -29.44 -28.02 -38.12
C THR A 835 -28.33 -27.53 -39.06
N ASN A 836 -27.59 -28.45 -39.71
CA ASN A 836 -26.58 -28.09 -40.74
C ASN A 836 -25.49 -27.10 -40.23
N ILE A 837 -25.07 -27.29 -38.98
CA ILE A 837 -24.15 -26.38 -38.26
C ILE A 837 -22.77 -26.41 -38.92
N LYS A 838 -22.22 -25.23 -39.23
CA LYS A 838 -20.87 -25.08 -39.80
C LYS A 838 -20.13 -23.94 -39.12
N VAL A 839 -18.90 -24.19 -38.71
CA VAL A 839 -17.99 -23.16 -38.17
C VAL A 839 -17.46 -22.31 -39.33
N VAL A 840 -17.62 -20.99 -39.20
CA VAL A 840 -17.04 -19.97 -40.10
C VAL A 840 -15.74 -19.45 -39.48
N LEU A 841 -15.75 -19.15 -38.18
CA LEU A 841 -14.61 -18.70 -37.40
C LEU A 841 -14.65 -19.36 -36.02
N LYS A 842 -13.51 -19.86 -35.52
CA LYS A 842 -13.34 -20.21 -34.11
C LYS A 842 -11.94 -19.77 -33.66
N GLN A 843 -11.88 -18.68 -32.89
CA GLN A 843 -10.68 -18.20 -32.22
C GLN A 843 -10.83 -18.43 -30.71
N SER A 844 -9.81 -19.03 -30.09
CA SER A 844 -9.75 -19.18 -28.64
C SER A 844 -9.41 -17.84 -27.97
N LEU A 845 -10.03 -17.56 -26.84
CA LEU A 845 -9.75 -16.40 -25.99
C LEU A 845 -8.95 -16.78 -24.73
N GLU A 846 -8.37 -17.99 -24.70
CA GLU A 846 -7.34 -18.31 -23.72
C GLU A 846 -6.08 -17.48 -23.98
N LEU A 847 -5.39 -17.08 -22.91
CA LEU A 847 -4.27 -16.13 -22.98
C LEU A 847 -3.13 -16.59 -23.91
N ASP A 848 -2.74 -17.86 -23.82
CA ASP A 848 -1.66 -18.44 -24.63
C ASP A 848 -2.03 -18.50 -26.13
N ASP A 849 -3.31 -18.74 -26.43
CA ASP A 849 -3.83 -18.76 -27.79
C ASP A 849 -3.93 -17.32 -28.36
N LEU A 850 -4.32 -16.34 -27.55
CA LEU A 850 -4.32 -14.92 -27.91
C LEU A 850 -2.89 -14.40 -28.17
N GLN A 851 -1.93 -14.73 -27.29
CA GLN A 851 -0.51 -14.39 -27.51
C GLN A 851 0.04 -15.01 -28.80
N THR A 852 -0.41 -16.20 -29.16
CA THR A 852 0.01 -16.91 -30.38
C THR A 852 -0.64 -16.33 -31.64
N ALA A 853 -1.94 -16.04 -31.60
CA ALA A 853 -2.70 -15.46 -32.71
C ALA A 853 -2.36 -13.98 -32.97
N PHE A 854 -2.12 -13.23 -31.89
CA PHE A 854 -1.94 -11.78 -31.89
C PHE A 854 -0.61 -11.39 -31.19
N PRO A 855 0.57 -11.80 -31.73
CA PRO A 855 1.87 -11.60 -31.09
C PRO A 855 2.33 -10.13 -31.00
N HIS A 856 1.54 -9.19 -31.50
CA HIS A 856 1.77 -7.75 -31.44
C HIS A 856 0.98 -7.06 -30.32
N THR A 857 0.08 -7.77 -29.65
CA THR A 857 -0.77 -7.26 -28.56
C THR A 857 -0.44 -7.94 -27.23
N LYS A 858 -0.65 -7.22 -26.13
CA LYS A 858 -0.46 -7.72 -24.75
C LYS A 858 -1.18 -6.78 -23.77
N ASP A 859 -1.03 -7.02 -22.47
CA ASP A 859 -1.62 -6.16 -21.44
C ASP A 859 -1.20 -4.69 -21.61
N GLY A 860 -2.20 -3.81 -21.63
CA GLY A 860 -2.06 -2.39 -21.96
C GLY A 860 -1.54 -2.05 -23.36
N GLN A 861 -1.53 -2.99 -24.32
CA GLN A 861 -1.09 -2.78 -25.70
C GLN A 861 -2.01 -3.47 -26.72
N TYR A 862 -2.88 -2.69 -27.33
CA TYR A 862 -3.88 -3.10 -28.33
C TYR A 862 -3.48 -2.59 -29.73
N PRO A 863 -4.19 -2.99 -30.80
CA PRO A 863 -3.95 -2.47 -32.15
C PRO A 863 -4.14 -0.95 -32.25
N THR A 864 -3.29 -0.28 -33.03
CA THR A 864 -3.44 1.15 -33.35
C THR A 864 -4.48 1.43 -34.46
N ARG A 865 -5.06 0.37 -35.03
CA ARG A 865 -6.20 0.39 -35.93
C ARG A 865 -7.14 -0.73 -35.54
N MET A 866 -8.34 -0.40 -35.10
CA MET A 866 -9.35 -1.35 -34.65
C MET A 866 -9.66 -2.38 -35.76
N PRO A 867 -9.38 -3.69 -35.55
CA PRO A 867 -9.52 -4.69 -36.59
C PRO A 867 -10.82 -5.49 -36.42
N PHE A 868 -11.45 -5.85 -37.54
CA PHE A 868 -12.66 -6.69 -37.56
C PHE A 868 -12.49 -7.86 -38.54
N TRP A 869 -13.02 -9.02 -38.17
CA TRP A 869 -13.30 -10.11 -39.10
C TRP A 869 -14.42 -9.68 -40.04
N MET A 870 -14.29 -9.95 -41.34
CA MET A 870 -15.28 -9.63 -42.38
C MET A 870 -15.64 -10.90 -43.15
N TYR A 871 -16.94 -11.22 -43.18
CA TYR A 871 -17.47 -12.49 -43.65
C TYR A 871 -18.87 -12.34 -44.26
N GLY A 872 -19.38 -13.43 -44.85
CA GLY A 872 -20.69 -13.49 -45.50
C GLY A 872 -20.56 -13.78 -47.00
N ASN A 873 -21.33 -13.05 -47.81
CA ASN A 873 -21.29 -13.13 -49.28
C ASN A 873 -21.52 -11.75 -49.92
N LYS A 874 -21.48 -11.66 -51.24
CA LYS A 874 -21.72 -10.42 -52.00
C LYS A 874 -23.09 -9.80 -51.75
N GLU A 875 -24.08 -10.60 -51.36
CA GLU A 875 -25.43 -10.16 -51.06
C GLU A 875 -25.56 -9.55 -49.65
N GLN A 876 -24.87 -10.13 -48.65
CA GLN A 876 -24.81 -9.68 -47.26
C GLN A 876 -23.41 -9.89 -46.67
N VAL A 877 -22.75 -8.77 -46.36
CA VAL A 877 -21.46 -8.73 -45.66
C VAL A 877 -21.68 -8.34 -44.20
N HIS A 878 -20.90 -8.94 -43.31
CA HIS A 878 -20.94 -8.78 -41.87
C HIS A 878 -19.55 -8.50 -41.31
N ILE A 879 -19.47 -7.87 -40.13
CA ILE A 879 -18.23 -7.68 -39.38
C ILE A 879 -18.38 -8.02 -37.88
N ASP A 880 -17.30 -8.51 -37.27
CA ASP A 880 -17.17 -8.80 -35.83
C ASP A 880 -15.77 -8.41 -35.34
N HIS A 881 -15.68 -7.68 -34.23
CA HIS A 881 -14.43 -7.08 -33.73
C HIS A 881 -13.42 -8.12 -33.28
N ILE A 882 -12.16 -8.05 -33.74
CA ILE A 882 -11.14 -9.05 -33.39
C ILE A 882 -10.69 -8.84 -31.94
N LEU A 883 -11.03 -9.80 -31.08
CA LEU A 883 -10.75 -9.73 -29.64
C LEU A 883 -9.30 -10.12 -29.36
N THR A 884 -8.40 -9.12 -29.40
CA THR A 884 -6.95 -9.36 -29.33
C THR A 884 -6.38 -9.55 -27.91
N TRP A 885 -6.97 -8.89 -26.92
CA TRP A 885 -6.57 -8.97 -25.50
C TRP A 885 -7.74 -8.60 -24.58
N SER A 886 -7.64 -8.91 -23.28
CA SER A 886 -8.66 -8.63 -22.25
C SER A 886 -8.20 -7.53 -21.26
N PRO A 887 -9.04 -6.57 -20.87
CA PRO A 887 -10.45 -6.38 -21.24
C PRO A 887 -10.64 -5.90 -22.69
N ASN A 888 -11.83 -6.10 -23.27
CA ASN A 888 -12.18 -5.64 -24.62
C ASN A 888 -13.69 -5.40 -24.80
N ALA A 889 -14.11 -5.01 -26.00
CA ALA A 889 -15.51 -4.95 -26.41
C ALA A 889 -15.79 -5.89 -27.58
N GLN A 890 -16.87 -6.67 -27.52
CA GLN A 890 -17.48 -7.25 -28.70
C GLN A 890 -18.25 -6.15 -29.42
N LEU A 891 -17.81 -5.77 -30.63
CA LEU A 891 -18.50 -4.84 -31.52
C LEU A 891 -18.78 -5.56 -32.84
N ASN A 892 -20.03 -5.75 -33.20
CA ASN A 892 -20.38 -6.41 -34.46
C ASN A 892 -21.45 -5.65 -35.25
N SER A 893 -21.43 -5.80 -36.57
CA SER A 893 -22.41 -5.18 -37.46
C SER A 893 -22.77 -6.06 -38.64
N GLU A 894 -24.06 -6.18 -38.90
CA GLU A 894 -24.61 -7.00 -39.98
C GLU A 894 -25.06 -6.16 -41.18
N ALA A 895 -25.10 -6.79 -42.36
CA ALA A 895 -25.59 -6.19 -43.60
C ALA A 895 -24.95 -4.81 -43.87
N ILE A 896 -23.64 -4.74 -43.67
CA ILE A 896 -22.86 -3.52 -43.87
C ILE A 896 -22.84 -3.14 -45.36
N LYS A 897 -22.77 -1.84 -45.65
CA LYS A 897 -22.59 -1.36 -47.02
C LYS A 897 -21.11 -1.13 -47.28
N CYS A 898 -20.60 -1.73 -48.35
CA CYS A 898 -19.21 -1.64 -48.75
C CYS A 898 -19.10 -0.78 -50.01
N ASP A 899 -18.30 0.28 -49.97
CA ASP A 899 -17.90 1.09 -51.13
C ASP A 899 -16.39 0.98 -51.29
N PHE A 900 -15.94 0.01 -52.09
CA PHE A 900 -14.54 -0.42 -52.20
C PHE A 900 -13.99 -0.20 -53.61
N GLU A 901 -12.68 0.12 -53.71
CA GLU A 901 -11.95 0.24 -54.98
C GLU A 901 -12.03 -1.03 -55.85
N ARG A 902 -12.09 -2.19 -55.18
CA ARG A 902 -12.36 -3.52 -55.75
C ARG A 902 -13.36 -4.26 -54.87
N GLU A 903 -14.39 -4.85 -55.48
CA GLU A 903 -15.28 -5.79 -54.80
C GLU A 903 -14.54 -7.07 -54.36
N LEU A 904 -14.90 -7.56 -53.17
CA LEU A 904 -14.51 -8.89 -52.70
C LEU A 904 -15.34 -9.98 -53.38
N THR A 905 -14.76 -11.15 -53.53
CA THR A 905 -15.41 -12.38 -54.03
C THR A 905 -16.07 -13.15 -52.90
N ASN A 906 -17.03 -14.04 -53.23
CA ASN A 906 -17.62 -14.96 -52.25
C ASN A 906 -16.59 -15.96 -51.67
N GLU A 907 -15.50 -16.21 -52.39
CA GLU A 907 -14.38 -17.03 -51.88
C GLU A 907 -13.55 -16.26 -50.84
N GLU A 908 -13.23 -14.98 -51.10
CA GLU A 908 -12.57 -14.12 -50.10
C GLU A 908 -13.43 -13.95 -48.84
N LEU A 909 -14.73 -13.63 -48.99
CA LEU A 909 -15.64 -13.48 -47.85
C LEU A 909 -15.89 -14.80 -47.10
N GLY A 910 -15.90 -15.94 -47.81
CA GLY A 910 -16.02 -17.27 -47.22
C GLY A 910 -14.76 -17.74 -46.47
N ASN A 911 -13.59 -17.16 -46.78
CA ASN A 911 -12.32 -17.41 -46.08
C ASN A 911 -12.10 -16.49 -44.87
N VAL A 912 -13.02 -15.56 -44.59
CA VAL A 912 -12.96 -14.53 -43.53
C VAL A 912 -11.73 -13.61 -43.66
N VAL A 913 -11.92 -12.46 -44.31
CA VAL A 913 -10.87 -11.43 -44.44
C VAL A 913 -10.85 -10.51 -43.22
N VAL A 914 -9.81 -9.70 -43.07
CA VAL A 914 -9.68 -8.70 -41.98
C VAL A 914 -9.84 -7.29 -42.54
N CYS A 915 -10.69 -6.47 -41.93
CA CYS A 915 -10.75 -5.04 -42.21
C CYS A 915 -10.25 -4.23 -41.00
N THR A 916 -9.32 -3.30 -41.24
CA THR A 916 -8.88 -2.34 -40.21
C THR A 916 -9.57 -1.00 -40.42
N PHE A 917 -10.16 -0.44 -39.35
CA PHE A 917 -10.77 0.89 -39.40
C PHE A 917 -9.66 1.94 -39.32
N ASP A 918 -9.42 2.64 -40.42
CA ASP A 918 -8.31 3.59 -40.51
C ASP A 918 -8.68 4.89 -39.78
N GLY A 919 -8.01 5.16 -38.65
CA GLY A 919 -8.27 6.32 -37.78
C GLY A 919 -9.11 6.03 -36.53
N LEU A 920 -9.44 4.77 -36.25
CA LEU A 920 -9.99 4.32 -34.96
C LEU A 920 -8.90 3.55 -34.19
N ASP A 921 -8.25 4.21 -33.23
CA ASP A 921 -7.11 3.67 -32.47
C ASP A 921 -7.62 2.95 -31.22
N GLU A 922 -7.76 1.62 -31.28
CA GLU A 922 -8.24 0.79 -30.17
C GLU A 922 -7.37 0.97 -28.92
N ASN A 923 -6.05 1.09 -29.08
CA ASN A 923 -5.12 1.27 -27.96
C ASN A 923 -5.34 2.57 -27.16
N LEU A 924 -5.93 3.61 -27.77
CA LEU A 924 -6.33 4.83 -27.06
C LEU A 924 -7.74 4.76 -26.45
N MET A 925 -8.51 3.71 -26.76
CA MET A 925 -9.90 3.54 -26.32
C MET A 925 -10.06 2.52 -25.19
N GLN A 926 -9.09 1.65 -24.96
CA GLN A 926 -9.18 0.60 -23.94
C GLN A 926 -8.76 1.10 -22.53
N PRO A 927 -9.44 0.65 -21.45
CA PRO A 927 -10.69 -0.10 -21.46
C PRO A 927 -11.87 0.78 -21.87
N ILE A 928 -12.76 0.26 -22.70
CA ILE A 928 -14.01 0.96 -23.08
C ILE A 928 -14.96 0.99 -21.88
N THR A 929 -15.55 2.16 -21.58
CA THR A 929 -16.39 2.39 -20.39
C THR A 929 -17.73 3.03 -20.72
N ASN A 930 -18.79 2.67 -19.99
CA ASN A 930 -20.11 3.30 -20.07
C ASN A 930 -20.11 4.81 -19.76
N ASP A 931 -21.06 5.54 -20.35
CA ASP A 931 -21.37 6.93 -19.99
C ASP A 931 -22.25 6.95 -18.72
N PRO A 932 -21.84 7.60 -17.61
CA PRO A 932 -22.59 7.63 -16.36
C PRO A 932 -23.95 8.36 -16.49
N GLY A 933 -24.99 7.61 -16.89
CA GLY A 933 -26.36 8.12 -17.02
C GLY A 933 -27.15 7.61 -18.23
N GLN A 934 -26.59 6.75 -19.09
CA GLN A 934 -27.31 6.13 -20.21
C GLN A 934 -27.36 4.59 -20.14
N GLU A 935 -27.66 4.05 -18.97
CA GLU A 935 -28.06 2.65 -18.83
C GLU A 935 -29.41 2.41 -19.53
N ASN A 936 -29.36 1.92 -20.77
CA ASN A 936 -30.49 1.29 -21.44
C ASN A 936 -30.24 -0.23 -21.54
N PRO A 937 -30.74 -1.03 -20.58
CA PRO A 937 -30.44 -2.46 -20.51
C PRO A 937 -31.10 -3.31 -21.62
N THR A 938 -31.83 -2.70 -22.57
CA THR A 938 -32.65 -3.46 -23.54
C THR A 938 -32.32 -3.23 -25.01
N THR A 939 -31.66 -2.12 -25.38
CA THR A 939 -31.37 -1.80 -26.79
C THR A 939 -30.13 -0.90 -26.91
N ASN A 940 -29.08 -1.39 -27.58
CA ASN A 940 -27.83 -0.70 -27.94
C ASN A 940 -27.20 0.16 -26.83
N TRP A 941 -26.17 -0.37 -26.18
CA TRP A 941 -25.39 0.43 -25.24
C TRP A 941 -24.71 1.58 -25.98
N HIS A 942 -24.96 2.80 -25.51
CA HIS A 942 -24.46 4.03 -26.10
C HIS A 942 -23.38 4.62 -25.20
N THR A 943 -22.10 4.25 -25.43
CA THR A 943 -20.99 5.05 -24.89
C THR A 943 -21.00 6.43 -25.55
N ALA A 944 -20.87 7.49 -24.75
CA ALA A 944 -20.64 8.83 -25.27
C ALA A 944 -19.24 8.95 -25.90
N GLY A 945 -19.13 8.74 -27.21
CA GLY A 945 -17.92 9.02 -27.98
C GLY A 945 -17.42 7.91 -28.91
N LEU A 946 -17.85 6.65 -28.76
CA LEU A 946 -17.58 5.59 -29.73
C LEU A 946 -18.49 5.79 -30.96
N PRO A 947 -17.95 6.04 -32.17
CA PRO A 947 -18.78 6.22 -33.37
C PRO A 947 -19.41 4.93 -33.92
N PHE A 948 -19.45 3.83 -33.16
CA PHE A 948 -19.92 2.51 -33.60
C PHE A 948 -21.45 2.38 -33.44
N HIS A 949 -22.20 2.97 -34.38
CA HIS A 949 -23.66 2.83 -34.44
C HIS A 949 -24.15 2.73 -35.90
N ARG A 950 -25.40 2.30 -36.08
CA ARG A 950 -26.05 2.19 -37.38
C ARG A 950 -25.87 3.47 -38.21
N SER A 951 -25.55 3.29 -39.50
CA SER A 951 -25.24 4.35 -40.48
C SER A 951 -23.94 5.14 -40.27
N SER A 952 -23.15 4.88 -39.22
CA SER A 952 -21.77 5.39 -39.16
C SER A 952 -20.94 4.85 -40.30
N SER A 953 -20.02 5.66 -40.82
CA SER A 953 -19.18 5.29 -41.96
C SER A 953 -17.70 5.47 -41.63
N PHE A 954 -16.89 4.47 -41.95
CA PHE A 954 -15.47 4.39 -41.62
C PHE A 954 -14.64 4.12 -42.89
N PRO A 955 -13.54 4.85 -43.11
CA PRO A 955 -12.56 4.43 -44.09
C PRO A 955 -11.87 3.15 -43.60
N VAL A 956 -11.65 2.20 -44.50
CA VAL A 956 -11.08 0.89 -44.16
C VAL A 956 -10.04 0.44 -45.17
N THR A 957 -9.12 -0.40 -44.69
CA THR A 957 -8.19 -1.18 -45.50
C THR A 957 -8.45 -2.67 -45.23
N ILE A 958 -8.55 -3.48 -46.28
CA ILE A 958 -8.86 -4.92 -46.21
C ILE A 958 -7.61 -5.77 -46.47
N TYR A 959 -7.40 -6.82 -45.67
CA TYR A 959 -6.27 -7.75 -45.76
C TYR A 959 -6.74 -9.21 -45.74
N SER A 960 -5.92 -10.11 -46.27
CA SER A 960 -6.18 -11.55 -46.32
C SER A 960 -6.25 -12.21 -44.94
N ASN A 961 -5.56 -11.68 -43.93
CA ASN A 961 -5.55 -12.17 -42.56
C ASN A 961 -5.05 -11.07 -41.60
N TYR A 962 -5.05 -11.36 -40.30
CA TYR A 962 -4.62 -10.42 -39.26
C TYR A 962 -3.14 -10.04 -39.36
N HIS A 963 -2.22 -10.99 -39.58
CA HIS A 963 -0.78 -10.70 -39.64
C HIS A 963 -0.43 -9.75 -40.79
N ASP A 964 -1.04 -9.95 -41.97
CA ASP A 964 -0.89 -9.03 -43.10
C ASP A 964 -1.32 -7.60 -42.69
N SER A 965 -2.42 -7.47 -41.92
CA SER A 965 -2.93 -6.17 -41.45
C SER A 965 -2.01 -5.41 -40.47
N GLN A 966 -1.05 -6.11 -39.85
CA GLN A 966 -0.06 -5.52 -38.93
C GLN A 966 1.33 -5.35 -39.58
N SER A 967 1.41 -5.42 -40.91
CA SER A 967 2.67 -5.38 -41.67
C SER A 967 2.59 -4.46 -42.91
N ASP A 968 3.71 -4.33 -43.63
CA ASP A 968 3.77 -3.64 -44.93
C ASP A 968 3.14 -4.47 -46.10
N ALA A 969 2.31 -5.46 -45.80
CA ALA A 969 1.63 -6.28 -46.82
C ALA A 969 0.70 -5.42 -47.70
N THR A 970 0.60 -5.81 -48.97
CA THR A 970 -0.30 -5.13 -49.92
C THR A 970 -1.75 -5.51 -49.60
N PRO A 971 -2.66 -4.54 -49.35
CA PRO A 971 -4.05 -4.85 -49.03
C PRO A 971 -4.82 -5.38 -50.24
N LEU A 972 -5.87 -6.16 -49.96
CA LEU A 972 -6.77 -6.74 -50.95
C LEU A 972 -7.61 -5.68 -51.68
N THR A 973 -8.03 -4.64 -50.95
CA THR A 973 -8.81 -3.50 -51.41
C THR A 973 -8.85 -2.41 -50.31
N LYS A 974 -9.32 -1.22 -50.65
CA LYS A 974 -9.60 -0.11 -49.71
C LYS A 974 -10.94 0.51 -50.01
N GLY A 975 -11.50 1.26 -49.06
CA GLY A 975 -12.70 2.04 -49.31
C GLY A 975 -13.40 2.46 -48.03
N THR A 976 -14.73 2.46 -48.03
CA THR A 976 -15.57 2.83 -46.89
C THR A 976 -16.54 1.71 -46.53
N ILE A 977 -16.73 1.46 -45.23
CA ILE A 977 -17.82 0.66 -44.68
C ILE A 977 -18.85 1.60 -44.04
N THR A 978 -20.13 1.43 -44.35
CA THR A 978 -21.24 1.99 -43.56
C THR A 978 -21.91 0.89 -42.75
N LEU A 979 -22.01 1.07 -41.43
CA LEU A 979 -22.58 0.10 -40.50
C LEU A 979 -24.10 -0.10 -40.71
N GLY A 980 -24.54 -1.35 -40.63
CA GLY A 980 -25.94 -1.76 -40.78
C GLY A 980 -26.65 -1.89 -39.43
N GLY A 981 -27.15 -3.08 -39.11
CA GLY A 981 -27.52 -3.41 -37.72
C GLY A 981 -26.24 -3.49 -36.87
N CYS A 982 -26.31 -3.12 -35.59
CA CYS A 982 -25.15 -3.15 -34.69
C CYS A 982 -25.50 -3.88 -33.39
N TYR A 983 -24.52 -4.56 -32.82
CA TYR A 983 -24.50 -4.99 -31.42
C TYR A 983 -23.15 -4.60 -30.80
N ALA A 984 -23.18 -4.24 -29.52
CA ALA A 984 -22.02 -3.86 -28.75
C ALA A 984 -22.17 -4.37 -27.31
N ASP A 985 -21.10 -4.99 -26.79
CA ASP A 985 -20.95 -5.42 -25.41
C ASP A 985 -19.49 -5.19 -24.96
N TRP A 986 -19.30 -4.52 -23.83
CA TRP A 986 -18.02 -4.38 -23.11
C TRP A 986 -18.17 -4.65 -21.60
N ASP A 987 -19.34 -5.13 -21.17
CA ASP A 987 -19.64 -5.40 -19.76
C ASP A 987 -19.67 -6.91 -19.53
N ILE A 988 -20.49 -7.68 -20.27
CA ILE A 988 -20.63 -9.15 -20.11
C ILE A 988 -19.34 -9.86 -20.56
N ILE A 989 -18.78 -9.47 -21.72
CA ILE A 989 -17.48 -9.97 -22.20
C ILE A 989 -16.34 -9.81 -21.16
N ASN A 990 -16.39 -8.73 -20.37
CA ASN A 990 -15.42 -8.40 -19.33
C ASN A 990 -15.91 -8.74 -17.91
N GLU A 991 -17.10 -9.31 -17.74
CA GLU A 991 -17.72 -9.49 -16.43
C GLU A 991 -16.92 -10.52 -15.64
N ILE A 992 -16.49 -10.17 -14.43
CA ILE A 992 -16.01 -11.15 -13.46
C ILE A 992 -17.24 -11.52 -12.61
N PRO A 993 -17.76 -12.76 -12.69
CA PRO A 993 -18.99 -13.14 -12.00
C PRO A 993 -18.96 -12.72 -10.52
N ALA A 994 -20.00 -12.02 -10.10
CA ALA A 994 -20.03 -11.37 -8.79
C ALA A 994 -19.83 -12.36 -7.63
N THR A 995 -19.09 -11.94 -6.61
CA THR A 995 -19.04 -12.65 -5.33
C THR A 995 -20.45 -12.69 -4.73
N PRO A 996 -20.96 -13.84 -4.26
CA PRO A 996 -22.27 -13.88 -3.62
C PRO A 996 -22.33 -12.89 -2.44
N GLY A 997 -23.30 -11.99 -2.48
CA GLY A 997 -23.51 -10.99 -1.43
C GLY A 997 -22.85 -9.63 -1.65
N GLU A 998 -22.03 -9.43 -2.68
CA GLU A 998 -21.58 -8.09 -3.12
C GLU A 998 -22.39 -7.64 -4.35
N HIS A 999 -23.65 -7.22 -4.11
CA HIS A 999 -24.37 -6.42 -5.10
C HIS A 999 -23.72 -5.04 -5.20
N GLU A 1000 -23.50 -4.55 -6.43
CA GLU A 1000 -23.11 -3.16 -6.67
C GLU A 1000 -24.29 -2.22 -6.38
N MET A 1001 -24.47 -1.84 -5.11
CA MET A 1001 -25.23 -0.64 -4.80
C MET A 1001 -24.43 0.58 -5.24
N GLY A 1002 -24.97 1.30 -6.23
CA GLY A 1002 -24.36 2.48 -6.82
C GLY A 1002 -23.95 3.53 -5.77
N LEU A 1003 -22.86 4.23 -6.05
CA LEU A 1003 -22.24 5.19 -5.14
C LEU A 1003 -23.10 6.45 -4.94
N ALA A 1004 -24.06 6.37 -4.01
CA ALA A 1004 -24.67 7.55 -3.43
C ALA A 1004 -23.66 8.24 -2.49
N LEU A 1005 -22.90 9.20 -3.04
CA LEU A 1005 -22.13 10.18 -2.24
C LEU A 1005 -23.01 10.88 -1.18
N GLU A 1006 -24.32 10.86 -1.37
CA GLU A 1006 -25.34 11.40 -0.49
C GLU A 1006 -25.37 10.77 0.91
N ASP A 1007 -24.98 9.49 1.08
CA ASP A 1007 -25.03 8.76 2.37
C ASP A 1007 -23.89 9.14 3.35
N TYR A 1008 -22.84 9.76 2.81
CA TYR A 1008 -21.66 10.24 3.57
C TYR A 1008 -21.67 11.76 3.74
N ASP A 1009 -22.73 12.43 3.30
CA ASP A 1009 -22.75 13.88 3.19
C ASP A 1009 -23.01 14.55 4.55
N ILE A 1010 -21.93 14.75 5.31
CA ILE A 1010 -21.87 15.51 6.58
C ILE A 1010 -22.45 16.93 6.42
N ILE A 1011 -22.59 17.41 5.17
CA ILE A 1011 -23.13 18.71 4.77
C ILE A 1011 -24.67 18.69 4.64
N LYS A 1012 -25.29 17.58 4.22
CA LYS A 1012 -26.77 17.49 4.10
C LYS A 1012 -27.48 17.47 5.46
N GLU A 1013 -26.85 16.96 6.50
CA GLU A 1013 -27.30 17.06 7.90
C GLU A 1013 -26.75 18.32 8.62
N ILE A 1014 -26.58 19.43 7.90
CA ILE A 1014 -26.51 20.76 8.53
C ILE A 1014 -27.94 21.24 8.73
N PRO A 1015 -28.46 21.35 9.96
CA PRO A 1015 -29.72 22.06 10.18
C PRO A 1015 -29.52 23.49 9.70
N VAL A 1016 -30.37 23.96 8.78
CA VAL A 1016 -30.39 25.37 8.40
C VAL A 1016 -30.71 26.16 9.67
N ALA A 1017 -29.69 26.77 10.27
CA ALA A 1017 -29.85 27.54 11.49
C ALA A 1017 -30.87 28.64 11.23
N SER A 1018 -31.97 28.61 11.98
CA SER A 1018 -33.05 29.58 11.92
C SER A 1018 -32.56 30.94 12.44
N GLY A 1019 -31.79 31.66 11.62
CA GLY A 1019 -31.12 32.90 12.02
C GLY A 1019 -30.30 33.61 10.93
N ALA A 1020 -30.19 33.07 9.70
CA ALA A 1020 -29.48 33.75 8.61
C ALA A 1020 -30.40 34.65 7.78
N HIS A 1021 -30.05 35.94 7.66
CA HIS A 1021 -30.70 36.87 6.72
C HIS A 1021 -30.51 36.38 5.27
N PRO A 1022 -31.54 36.47 4.40
CA PRO A 1022 -31.44 35.95 3.04
C PRO A 1022 -30.63 36.89 2.14
N ILE A 1023 -29.44 36.46 1.71
CA ILE A 1023 -28.83 36.94 0.47
C ILE A 1023 -29.48 36.12 -0.66
N GLY A 1024 -30.32 36.79 -1.45
CA GLY A 1024 -31.19 36.10 -2.40
C GLY A 1024 -30.43 35.50 -3.59
N GLN A 1025 -30.73 34.24 -3.90
CA GLN A 1025 -30.64 33.73 -5.26
C GLN A 1025 -32.05 33.66 -5.85
N GLY A 1026 -32.27 34.36 -6.97
CA GLY A 1026 -33.51 34.27 -7.73
C GLY A 1026 -33.62 32.88 -8.36
N GLY A 1027 -34.69 32.15 -8.06
CA GLY A 1027 -34.83 30.76 -8.49
C GLY A 1027 -35.67 30.58 -9.75
N PHE A 1028 -35.87 29.32 -10.12
CA PHE A 1028 -37.07 28.87 -10.83
C PHE A 1028 -37.43 27.46 -10.33
N LYS A 1029 -38.69 27.28 -9.91
CA LYS A 1029 -39.34 25.98 -9.66
C LYS A 1029 -40.53 25.83 -10.60
N PRO A 1030 -40.80 24.63 -11.14
CA PRO A 1030 -42.14 24.16 -11.42
C PRO A 1030 -42.72 23.46 -10.17
N ASN A 1031 -43.99 23.72 -9.93
CA ASN A 1031 -44.71 23.67 -8.67
C ASN A 1031 -45.70 22.48 -8.63
N LEU A 1032 -46.41 22.28 -7.49
CA LEU A 1032 -47.62 21.41 -7.29
C LEU A 1032 -47.35 19.89 -7.09
N THR A 1033 -48.08 19.05 -6.33
CA THR A 1033 -49.21 19.13 -5.33
C THR A 1033 -49.40 17.70 -4.73
N ASP A 1034 -49.99 17.38 -3.56
CA ASP A 1034 -50.44 18.07 -2.32
C ASP A 1034 -50.83 16.99 -1.25
N ARG A 1035 -50.77 17.28 0.08
CA ARG A 1035 -51.41 16.54 1.23
C ARG A 1035 -50.91 15.10 1.56
N ASN A 1036 -50.95 14.59 2.80
CA ASN A 1036 -51.41 15.07 4.14
C ASN A 1036 -50.63 14.33 5.29
N PRO A 1037 -50.92 14.54 6.60
CA PRO A 1037 -49.95 14.30 7.69
C PRO A 1037 -50.15 12.96 8.43
N ILE A 1038 -49.26 12.67 9.38
CA ILE A 1038 -49.62 12.39 10.80
C ILE A 1038 -48.42 12.75 11.68
N HIS A 1039 -48.63 13.70 12.58
CA HIS A 1039 -47.73 14.02 13.68
C HIS A 1039 -48.42 13.54 14.96
N ASN A 1040 -47.80 12.59 15.67
CA ASN A 1040 -47.94 12.31 17.12
C ASN A 1040 -47.40 10.91 17.42
N ASN A 1041 -46.19 10.82 17.99
CA ASN A 1041 -45.66 9.72 18.81
C ASN A 1041 -44.17 9.89 19.20
N TYR A 1042 -43.56 11.05 18.96
CA TYR A 1042 -42.12 11.24 19.19
C TYR A 1042 -41.71 11.46 20.66
N THR A 1043 -42.65 11.72 21.57
CA THR A 1043 -42.33 12.11 22.95
C THR A 1043 -42.16 10.92 23.91
N GLU A 1044 -42.88 9.80 23.75
CA GLU A 1044 -42.72 8.62 24.63
C GLU A 1044 -41.44 7.81 24.34
N LEU A 1045 -40.91 7.87 23.11
CA LEU A 1045 -39.69 7.12 22.75
C LEU A 1045 -38.43 7.70 23.39
N VAL A 1046 -38.39 9.01 23.64
CA VAL A 1046 -37.22 9.70 24.21
C VAL A 1046 -37.01 9.33 25.68
N ASP A 1047 -38.09 9.24 26.46
CA ASP A 1047 -38.01 8.91 27.89
C ASP A 1047 -37.64 7.44 28.14
N ARG A 1048 -38.17 6.49 27.34
CA ARG A 1048 -37.72 5.08 27.45
C ARG A 1048 -36.23 4.93 27.12
N ARG A 1049 -35.74 5.65 26.11
CA ARG A 1049 -34.33 5.57 25.69
C ARG A 1049 -33.37 6.18 26.71
N ARG A 1050 -33.77 7.25 27.40
CA ARG A 1050 -33.03 7.79 28.57
C ARG A 1050 -32.95 6.78 29.72
N ILE A 1051 -34.03 6.04 29.98
CA ILE A 1051 -34.08 5.00 31.03
C ILE A 1051 -33.22 3.78 30.67
N GLU A 1052 -33.11 3.40 29.39
CA GLU A 1052 -32.21 2.33 28.95
C GLU A 1052 -30.73 2.74 29.02
N VAL A 1053 -30.37 3.95 28.58
CA VAL A 1053 -28.99 4.47 28.70
C VAL A 1053 -28.53 4.53 30.18
N ALA A 1054 -29.42 4.95 31.09
CA ALA A 1054 -29.12 4.93 32.53
C ALA A 1054 -28.94 3.51 33.11
N LYS A 1055 -29.56 2.49 32.51
CA LYS A 1055 -29.37 1.07 32.89
C LYS A 1055 -28.07 0.50 32.34
N GLU A 1056 -27.69 0.85 31.11
CA GLU A 1056 -26.41 0.42 30.53
C GLU A 1056 -25.21 1.00 31.29
N TRP A 1057 -25.29 2.27 31.72
CA TRP A 1057 -24.23 2.91 32.50
C TRP A 1057 -24.03 2.31 33.91
N THR A 1058 -25.08 1.73 34.51
CA THR A 1058 -25.03 1.24 35.91
C THR A 1058 -24.67 -0.25 36.04
N LEU A 1059 -24.55 -0.99 34.94
CA LEU A 1059 -24.26 -2.44 34.96
C LEU A 1059 -22.75 -2.81 35.05
N GLY A 1060 -21.85 -1.81 35.11
CA GLY A 1060 -20.40 -2.01 35.22
C GLY A 1060 -19.76 -1.68 36.58
N PHE A 1061 -20.52 -1.21 37.56
CA PHE A 1061 -19.99 -0.61 38.80
C PHE A 1061 -20.43 -1.37 40.07
N GLU A 1062 -19.51 -2.12 40.68
CA GLU A 1062 -19.78 -2.90 41.91
C GLU A 1062 -19.92 -2.15 43.26
N PRO A 1063 -19.61 -0.84 43.47
CA PRO A 1063 -19.63 -0.27 44.83
C PRO A 1063 -21.03 0.13 45.36
N PHE A 1064 -22.12 -0.03 44.60
CA PHE A 1064 -23.44 0.57 44.90
C PHE A 1064 -24.55 -0.41 45.35
N GLU A 1065 -24.28 -1.31 46.30
CA GLU A 1065 -25.36 -2.12 46.92
C GLU A 1065 -26.28 -1.28 47.84
N GLU A 1066 -25.74 -0.31 48.59
CA GLU A 1066 -26.50 0.40 49.64
C GLU A 1066 -27.61 1.31 49.08
N TYR A 1067 -27.51 1.73 47.81
CA TYR A 1067 -28.44 2.65 47.16
C TYR A 1067 -29.58 1.97 46.38
N LYS A 1068 -29.54 0.64 46.17
CA LYS A 1068 -30.60 -0.09 45.45
C LYS A 1068 -31.97 0.02 46.13
N SER A 1069 -32.00 0.09 47.46
CA SER A 1069 -33.24 0.24 48.24
C SER A 1069 -33.93 1.61 48.03
N ILE A 1070 -33.13 2.68 47.90
CA ILE A 1070 -33.62 4.05 47.72
C ILE A 1070 -34.17 4.23 46.30
N ILE A 1071 -33.45 3.72 45.29
CA ILE A 1071 -33.87 3.80 43.88
C ILE A 1071 -35.12 2.95 43.64
N ALA A 1072 -35.20 1.74 44.20
CA ALA A 1072 -36.38 0.89 44.11
C ALA A 1072 -37.62 1.55 44.73
N GLY A 1073 -37.50 2.12 45.94
CA GLY A 1073 -38.63 2.79 46.61
C GLY A 1073 -39.08 4.09 45.94
N SER A 1074 -38.22 4.75 45.17
CA SER A 1074 -38.54 6.00 44.48
C SER A 1074 -39.20 5.81 43.10
N LEU A 1075 -39.07 4.62 42.48
CA LEU A 1075 -39.65 4.33 41.16
C LEU A 1075 -41.15 3.98 41.21
N GLU A 1076 -41.70 3.60 42.37
CA GLU A 1076 -43.12 3.25 42.51
C GLU A 1076 -44.05 4.47 42.70
N ASN A 1077 -43.53 5.61 43.21
CA ASN A 1077 -44.32 6.82 43.46
C ASN A 1077 -44.01 7.94 42.46
N LYS A 1078 -44.94 8.19 41.53
CA LYS A 1078 -44.83 9.20 40.46
C LYS A 1078 -44.93 10.66 40.95
N SER A 1079 -43.98 11.12 41.76
CA SER A 1079 -43.81 12.56 42.06
C SER A 1079 -42.38 12.88 42.52
N MET A 1080 -41.57 13.48 41.65
CA MET A 1080 -40.33 14.13 42.05
C MET A 1080 -40.59 15.61 42.35
N ASN A 1081 -40.54 15.97 43.63
CA ASN A 1081 -40.12 17.30 44.08
C ASN A 1081 -38.71 17.12 44.64
N VAL A 1082 -37.68 17.46 43.86
CA VAL A 1082 -36.29 17.49 44.36
C VAL A 1082 -36.02 18.88 44.90
N ASP A 1083 -35.68 18.97 46.17
CA ASP A 1083 -35.21 20.21 46.78
C ASP A 1083 -33.80 20.54 46.28
N THR A 1084 -33.71 21.41 45.28
CA THR A 1084 -32.47 21.80 44.61
C THR A 1084 -31.50 22.55 45.51
N ASN A 1085 -31.93 23.02 46.69
CA ASN A 1085 -31.10 23.81 47.62
C ASN A 1085 -30.00 22.99 48.31
N ARG A 1086 -29.95 21.66 48.13
CA ARG A 1086 -28.87 20.81 48.65
C ARG A 1086 -27.68 20.61 47.71
N PHE A 1087 -27.76 21.04 46.45
CA PHE A 1087 -26.69 20.86 45.46
C PHE A 1087 -25.77 22.08 45.28
N SER A 1088 -26.10 23.23 45.88
CA SER A 1088 -25.40 24.51 45.65
C SER A 1088 -24.11 24.74 46.46
N GLU A 1089 -23.67 23.82 47.31
CA GLU A 1089 -22.53 24.02 48.23
C GLU A 1089 -21.29 23.15 47.98
N ARG A 1090 -21.27 22.27 46.96
CA ARG A 1090 -20.04 21.54 46.57
C ARG A 1090 -19.29 22.23 45.42
N ARG A 1091 -18.18 22.89 45.76
CA ARG A 1091 -17.23 23.48 44.79
C ARG A 1091 -16.07 22.53 44.48
N GLU A 1092 -16.36 21.30 44.06
CA GLU A 1092 -15.37 20.38 43.49
C GLU A 1092 -16.13 19.28 42.75
N ILE A 1093 -15.82 19.06 41.47
CA ILE A 1093 -16.35 17.93 40.68
C ILE A 1093 -15.43 16.75 40.98
N THR A 1094 -15.99 15.65 41.48
CA THR A 1094 -15.24 14.45 41.86
C THR A 1094 -15.45 13.30 40.87
N LEU A 1095 -14.71 12.19 41.05
CA LEU A 1095 -14.79 11.02 40.19
C LEU A 1095 -16.18 10.34 40.16
N ASP A 1096 -17.04 10.67 41.13
CA ASP A 1096 -18.40 10.13 41.28
C ASP A 1096 -19.46 10.96 40.51
N ASP A 1097 -19.07 12.12 39.95
CA ASP A 1097 -19.96 13.00 39.16
C ASP A 1097 -19.92 12.69 37.64
N PHE A 1098 -19.13 11.69 37.22
CA PHE A 1098 -18.92 11.29 35.82
C PHE A 1098 -19.42 9.87 35.56
#